data_AF-A0A1H8KYT4-F1
#
_entry.id   AF-A0A1H8KYT4-F1
#
_cell.length_a   1.000
_cell.length_b   1.000
_cell.length_c   1.000
_cell.angle_alpha   90.00
_cell.angle_beta   90.00
_cell.angle_gamma   90.00
#
_symmetry.space_group_name_H-M   'P 1'
#
loop_
_entity.id
_entity.type
_entity.pdbx_description
1 polymer ?
#
loop_
_entity_poly.entity_id
_entity_poly.type
_entity_poly.pdbx_seq_one_letter_code
_entity_poly.pdbx_strand_id
1 'polypeptide(L)'
;MNAILPFHEVARLPLPGDNCAIAIRRLEAGSIIQYEEQMLTLDYTVLEGHRFAVKTIEPGDSLLSWEMPFGVAVQSIPPGHYVINGAVLGELGVRQLNFALPAEANFEDRVPDYVLDEVSFQPAPAPPAYPDTRTFMGYRRCESRGVGTRNHVVLLGSSSRTGSYVKQLARRLQDDLKLYPNIDGIVPAAHTEGGTDNPNNLDLLLRTLAGFTVNPNVGAVLIVDYGIEAVTNDMVQTYLRDNGYPIDDVIHKFVTLQGAFEADLTEGEAIVRAWLPTVDAMQRTSESISHLRIGLQCGGSDAFSGISANPLLGWISEELVRHGGAASIAETDELIGAEPYVLSKVRNVETARKFLKLVDRFKERTSWHGSSAEGNPSGGNKYRGLYNIYLKSIGAARKKDPITRLDFATEYGELMKDGGYYFMDSPGNDLESIAGQVAAGCNMIFFTTGNGSITNFPFVPTVKVVTTTNRFQLLSNDMDINAGQYLEGASMDQLGQETFELTLQIASGQRSVGEKAGHAQVQIWRNWQQTDASRLEELLHAPAPTGEPIDIQSYSEAEVSPIQFTLAKHADNSVASDNIGLILPTSLCAGQVATMITQQLNKQYADHPEVSRFVALAHTEGCGNSGGQAEQLHARTLIGHVTHPMVSHCLLLEHGCEKTHNDFMRHEMEEMGVDASRLGFASIQLDGGIAKVTQKVEAWFAERLTAGTTSDEAIVGLEGLRIGILSDGAIEGEAGALLARLTRLVVGAGGLVVVPQNSGLLTADAYRSSVFAQSDVQPSIAYGEHVRRRGFHIMETPTEHWVETVTGLAATGIEIIIALVGERPMQTHPFVPMLQIATTSANAAINENDLDLRLTGDSGAWTTQLLERIKQTLEHDYTPRLYQQGNVDFQLTRGFLGFSL
;
A
#
# COMPACT_ATOMS: atom_id res chain seq x y z
N MET A 1 14.88 35.71 33.09
CA MET A 1 14.34 36.53 31.99
C MET A 1 14.15 35.57 30.82
N ASN A 2 12.91 35.36 30.39
CA ASN A 2 12.66 34.54 29.20
C ASN A 2 13.31 35.26 28.02
N ALA A 3 14.08 34.53 27.21
CA ALA A 3 14.70 35.09 26.02
C ALA A 3 13.60 35.64 25.09
N ILE A 4 13.77 36.86 24.59
CA ILE A 4 12.91 37.41 23.55
C ILE A 4 13.35 36.78 22.24
N LEU A 5 12.44 36.06 21.58
CA LEU A 5 12.69 35.31 20.37
C LEU A 5 12.19 36.13 19.16
N PRO A 6 13.04 36.45 18.17
CA PRO A 6 12.58 37.06 16.93
C PRO A 6 11.62 36.12 16.18
N PHE A 7 10.48 36.62 15.69
CA PHE A 7 9.47 35.79 15.02
C PHE A 7 10.03 34.91 13.90
N HIS A 8 10.85 35.47 13.02
CA HIS A 8 11.44 34.75 11.88
C HIS A 8 12.44 33.65 12.27
N GLU A 9 12.87 33.58 13.53
CA GLU A 9 13.69 32.47 14.01
C GLU A 9 12.86 31.30 14.56
N VAL A 10 11.56 31.51 14.80
CA VAL A 10 10.72 30.56 15.56
C VAL A 10 9.39 30.22 14.93
N ALA A 11 8.90 31.03 14.00
CA ALA A 11 7.61 30.83 13.36
C ALA A 11 7.57 31.36 11.92
N ARG A 12 6.60 30.85 11.15
CA ARG A 12 6.30 31.31 9.79
C ARG A 12 4.82 31.66 9.69
N LEU A 13 4.53 32.75 8.99
CA LEU A 13 3.18 33.09 8.55
C LEU A 13 3.08 32.77 7.06
N PRO A 14 2.17 31.89 6.60
CA PRO A 14 2.12 31.49 5.19
C PRO A 14 1.87 32.66 4.24
N LEU A 15 0.94 33.57 4.58
CA LEU A 15 0.72 34.85 3.90
C LEU A 15 0.51 35.99 4.92
N PRO A 16 0.83 37.25 4.57
CA PRO A 16 0.68 38.39 5.49
C PRO A 16 -0.72 38.60 6.07
N GLY A 17 -1.79 38.19 5.37
CA GLY A 17 -3.17 38.30 5.85
C GLY A 17 -3.59 37.27 6.91
N ASP A 18 -2.79 36.22 7.13
CA ASP A 18 -3.10 35.15 8.07
C ASP A 18 -3.13 35.62 9.53
N ASN A 19 -3.83 34.88 10.39
CA ASN A 19 -3.94 35.17 11.82
C ASN A 19 -3.34 34.09 12.72
N CYS A 20 -2.88 32.98 12.14
CA CYS A 20 -2.27 31.86 12.85
C CYS A 20 -0.86 31.59 12.29
N ALA A 21 0.17 31.79 13.10
CA ALA A 21 1.54 31.46 12.75
C ALA A 21 1.87 30.00 13.08
N ILE A 22 2.77 29.40 12.30
CA ILE A 22 3.23 28.02 12.44
C ILE A 22 4.59 28.03 13.14
N ALA A 23 4.73 27.33 14.26
CA ALA A 23 6.01 27.19 14.94
C ALA A 23 6.95 26.27 14.14
N ILE A 24 8.19 26.70 13.90
CA ILE A 24 9.22 25.89 13.18
C ILE A 24 10.12 25.07 14.12
N ARG A 25 9.83 25.13 15.42
CA ARG A 25 10.45 24.34 16.49
C ARG A 25 9.53 24.32 17.70
N ARG A 26 9.75 23.42 18.66
CA ARG A 26 9.04 23.45 19.95
C ARG A 26 9.34 24.77 20.68
N LEU A 27 8.29 25.43 21.17
CA LEU A 27 8.36 26.67 21.93
C LEU A 27 7.72 26.45 23.31
N GLU A 28 8.50 26.66 24.37
CA GLU A 28 8.04 26.42 25.74
C GLU A 28 7.01 27.48 26.19
N ALA A 29 6.10 27.08 27.07
CA ALA A 29 5.15 27.99 27.71
C ALA A 29 5.87 29.19 28.36
N GLY A 30 5.31 30.39 28.21
CA GLY A 30 5.89 31.64 28.67
C GLY A 30 6.99 32.23 27.78
N SER A 31 7.36 31.58 26.68
CA SER A 31 8.26 32.17 25.67
C SER A 31 7.69 33.49 25.15
N ILE A 32 8.55 34.50 24.96
CA ILE A 32 8.15 35.81 24.45
C ILE A 32 8.65 35.93 23.01
N ILE A 33 7.75 36.13 22.06
CA ILE A 33 8.04 36.25 20.63
C ILE A 33 7.83 37.71 20.21
N GLN A 34 8.85 38.31 19.58
CA GLN A 34 8.74 39.63 18.98
C GLN A 34 8.22 39.50 17.55
N TYR A 35 7.01 39.98 17.30
CA TYR A 35 6.36 40.00 15.99
C TYR A 35 5.90 41.43 15.67
N GLU A 36 6.42 42.01 14.59
CA GLU A 36 6.22 43.42 14.26
C GLU A 36 6.54 44.34 15.47
N GLU A 37 5.59 45.18 15.88
CA GLU A 37 5.70 46.06 17.06
C GLU A 37 5.14 45.42 18.34
N GLN A 38 4.77 44.14 18.31
CA GLN A 38 4.10 43.42 19.40
C GLN A 38 5.00 42.38 20.07
N MET A 39 4.72 42.11 21.35
CA MET A 39 5.34 41.07 22.14
C MET A 39 4.28 40.02 22.50
N LEU A 40 4.40 38.84 21.89
CA LEU A 40 3.47 37.73 22.08
C LEU A 40 4.01 36.82 23.18
N THR A 41 3.20 36.47 24.18
CA THR A 41 3.60 35.51 25.24
C THR A 41 2.82 34.23 25.06
N LEU A 42 3.52 33.10 24.93
CA LEU A 42 2.86 31.80 24.77
C LEU A 42 2.21 31.35 26.10
N ASP A 43 0.93 30.98 26.05
CA ASP A 43 0.17 30.46 27.19
C ASP A 43 0.50 28.99 27.50
N TYR A 44 0.79 28.21 26.46
CA TYR A 44 1.18 26.80 26.52
C TYR A 44 2.45 26.52 25.74
N THR A 45 2.97 25.30 25.89
CA THR A 45 4.03 24.80 25.01
C THR A 45 3.42 24.51 23.64
N VAL A 46 3.96 25.16 22.61
CA VAL A 46 3.54 24.97 21.22
C VAL A 46 4.55 24.04 20.53
N LEU A 47 4.07 22.93 19.99
CA LEU A 47 4.89 21.95 19.29
C LEU A 47 5.35 22.48 17.92
N GLU A 48 6.42 21.89 17.38
CA GLU A 48 6.83 22.14 15.99
C GLU A 48 5.68 21.78 15.03
N GLY A 49 5.42 22.65 14.05
CA GLY A 49 4.31 22.54 13.10
C GLY A 49 2.96 23.02 13.66
N HIS A 50 2.82 23.18 14.97
CA HIS A 50 1.60 23.67 15.60
C HIS A 50 1.50 25.19 15.55
N ARG A 51 0.32 25.72 15.87
CA ARG A 51 -0.05 27.09 15.58
C ARG A 51 -0.35 27.92 16.81
N PHE A 52 -0.01 29.20 16.75
CA PHE A 52 -0.43 30.20 17.73
C PHE A 52 -0.96 31.46 17.04
N ALA A 53 -1.86 32.18 17.71
CA ALA A 53 -2.46 33.39 17.14
C ALA A 53 -1.45 34.55 17.12
N VAL A 54 -1.42 35.33 16.04
CA VAL A 54 -0.59 36.57 15.94
C VAL A 54 -1.40 37.84 16.11
N LYS A 55 -2.73 37.73 16.12
CA LYS A 55 -3.69 38.80 16.42
C LYS A 55 -4.88 38.21 17.17
N THR A 56 -5.68 39.04 17.83
CA THR A 56 -6.90 38.55 18.50
C THR A 56 -7.87 37.96 17.47
N ILE A 57 -8.44 36.80 17.80
CA ILE A 57 -9.48 36.12 17.00
C ILE A 57 -10.71 35.97 17.90
N GLU A 58 -11.82 36.63 17.58
CA GLU A 58 -13.01 36.62 18.43
C GLU A 58 -13.92 35.42 18.12
N PRO A 59 -14.81 35.01 19.05
CA PRO A 59 -15.74 33.92 18.77
C PRO A 59 -16.56 34.17 17.50
N GLY A 60 -16.58 33.20 16.59
CA GLY A 60 -17.21 33.30 15.28
C GLY A 60 -16.29 33.75 14.15
N ASP A 61 -15.11 34.30 14.45
CA ASP A 61 -14.12 34.67 13.43
C ASP A 61 -13.41 33.44 12.85
N SER A 62 -13.02 33.54 11.58
CA SER A 62 -12.27 32.50 10.90
C SER A 62 -10.80 32.49 11.33
N LEU A 63 -10.26 31.29 11.52
CA LEU A 63 -8.83 31.05 11.59
C LEU A 63 -8.30 30.85 10.16
N LEU A 64 -7.24 31.55 9.81
CA LEU A 64 -6.74 31.70 8.45
C LEU A 64 -5.33 31.14 8.30
N SER A 65 -5.13 30.42 7.21
CA SER A 65 -3.83 29.99 6.70
C SER A 65 -3.86 30.08 5.17
N TRP A 66 -2.84 30.71 4.56
CA TRP A 66 -2.86 31.11 3.15
C TRP A 66 -4.09 31.97 2.77
N GLU A 67 -4.51 32.84 3.68
CA GLU A 67 -5.70 33.71 3.60
C GLU A 67 -7.02 32.94 3.40
N MET A 68 -7.01 31.64 3.68
CA MET A 68 -8.17 30.76 3.59
C MET A 68 -8.58 30.25 4.97
N PRO A 69 -9.89 30.16 5.24
CA PRO A 69 -10.39 29.63 6.50
C PRO A 69 -10.05 28.15 6.65
N PHE A 70 -9.60 27.75 7.84
CA PHE A 70 -9.48 26.34 8.22
C PHE A 70 -10.30 25.97 9.46
N GLY A 71 -10.99 26.92 10.06
CA GLY A 71 -11.84 26.70 11.22
C GLY A 71 -12.41 28.01 11.74
N VAL A 72 -13.26 27.91 12.77
CA VAL A 72 -13.88 29.07 13.42
C VAL A 72 -13.62 29.04 14.92
N ALA A 73 -13.25 30.20 15.48
CA ALA A 73 -13.00 30.32 16.90
C ALA A 73 -14.32 30.14 17.69
N VAL A 74 -14.29 29.29 18.72
CA VAL A 74 -15.45 29.08 19.62
C VAL A 74 -15.35 29.90 20.91
N GLN A 75 -14.17 30.47 21.16
CA GLN A 75 -13.85 31.39 22.24
C GLN A 75 -12.83 32.42 21.75
N SER A 76 -12.64 33.51 22.50
CA SER A 76 -11.64 34.53 22.13
C SER A 76 -10.23 33.95 22.24
N ILE A 77 -9.40 34.13 21.21
CA ILE A 77 -8.01 33.65 21.14
C ILE A 77 -7.08 34.86 21.06
N PRO A 78 -6.47 35.28 22.19
CA PRO A 78 -5.53 36.40 22.20
C PRO A 78 -4.21 36.09 21.46
N PRO A 79 -3.46 37.12 21.03
CA PRO A 79 -2.14 36.93 20.43
C PRO A 79 -1.19 36.17 21.37
N GLY A 80 -0.46 35.18 20.83
CA GLY A 80 0.41 34.27 21.57
C GLY A 80 -0.27 32.98 22.05
N HIS A 81 -1.60 32.89 22.01
CA HIS A 81 -2.29 31.69 22.49
C HIS A 81 -2.19 30.53 21.50
N TYR A 82 -2.01 29.32 22.04
CA TYR A 82 -1.99 28.07 21.28
C TYR A 82 -3.36 27.82 20.63
N VAL A 83 -3.40 27.73 19.30
CA VAL A 83 -4.59 27.36 18.52
C VAL A 83 -4.72 25.83 18.47
N ILE A 84 -5.85 25.28 18.91
CA ILE A 84 -6.08 23.82 18.97
C ILE A 84 -7.57 23.44 18.85
N ASN A 85 -7.90 22.41 18.06
CA ASN A 85 -9.25 21.82 17.97
C ASN A 85 -9.37 20.57 18.84
N GLY A 86 -10.60 20.05 18.97
CA GLY A 86 -10.88 18.85 19.77
C GLY A 86 -10.15 17.60 19.27
N ALA A 87 -10.02 17.44 17.95
CA ALA A 87 -9.37 16.29 17.34
C ALA A 87 -7.87 16.22 17.72
N VAL A 88 -7.13 17.32 17.54
CA VAL A 88 -5.70 17.38 17.92
C VAL A 88 -5.53 17.24 19.43
N LEU A 89 -6.40 17.87 20.22
CA LEU A 89 -6.34 17.76 21.68
C LEU A 89 -6.50 16.29 22.15
N GLY A 90 -7.44 15.55 21.55
CA GLY A 90 -7.64 14.12 21.84
C GLY A 90 -6.41 13.28 21.49
N GLU A 91 -5.84 13.45 20.30
CA GLU A 91 -4.63 12.75 19.85
C GLU A 91 -3.39 13.04 20.69
N LEU A 92 -3.25 14.27 21.16
CA LEU A 92 -2.17 14.64 22.07
C LEU A 92 -2.41 14.11 23.48
N GLY A 93 -3.67 14.02 23.92
CA GLY A 93 -4.06 13.58 25.27
C GLY A 93 -3.81 12.10 25.54
N VAL A 94 -3.80 11.24 24.52
CA VAL A 94 -3.46 9.81 24.65
C VAL A 94 -1.94 9.56 24.70
N ARG A 95 -1.11 10.59 24.48
CA ARG A 95 0.35 10.48 24.47
C ARG A 95 0.96 10.89 25.82
N GLN A 96 2.10 10.29 26.16
CA GLN A 96 2.86 10.69 27.34
C GLN A 96 3.66 11.97 27.05
N LEU A 97 3.07 13.13 27.33
CA LEU A 97 3.70 14.44 27.15
C LEU A 97 4.25 14.98 28.47
N ASN A 98 5.41 15.66 28.43
CA ASN A 98 6.06 16.26 29.59
C ASN A 98 5.67 17.74 29.84
N PHE A 99 4.60 18.19 29.20
CA PHE A 99 4.08 19.56 29.31
C PHE A 99 2.55 19.55 29.35
N ALA A 100 1.95 20.63 29.85
CA ALA A 100 0.50 20.77 29.93
C ALA A 100 -0.10 21.13 28.57
N LEU A 101 -1.26 20.55 28.27
CA LEU A 101 -2.12 20.91 27.13
C LEU A 101 -3.23 21.87 27.57
N PRO A 102 -3.82 22.63 26.64
CA PRO A 102 -5.08 23.34 26.89
C PRO A 102 -6.16 22.40 27.42
N ALA A 103 -6.99 22.88 28.35
CA ALA A 103 -8.06 22.06 28.94
C ALA A 103 -9.22 21.79 27.96
N GLU A 104 -9.46 22.74 27.05
CA GLU A 104 -10.53 22.70 26.06
C GLU A 104 -10.00 23.21 24.72
N ALA A 105 -10.64 22.78 23.63
CA ALA A 105 -10.38 23.31 22.29
C ALA A 105 -10.82 24.77 22.18
N ASN A 106 -10.15 25.56 21.34
CA ASN A 106 -10.51 26.97 21.12
C ASN A 106 -11.04 27.29 19.72
N PHE A 107 -11.05 26.31 18.82
CA PHE A 107 -11.73 26.41 17.54
C PHE A 107 -12.37 25.08 17.11
N GLU A 108 -13.32 25.16 16.19
CA GLU A 108 -13.98 24.02 15.56
C GLU A 108 -13.73 23.98 14.04
N ASP A 109 -13.77 22.77 13.47
CA ASP A 109 -13.48 22.50 12.05
C ASP A 109 -14.69 22.87 11.18
N ARG A 110 -14.95 24.18 11.05
CA ARG A 110 -16.06 24.72 10.28
C ARG A 110 -15.56 25.66 9.19
N VAL A 111 -15.78 25.27 7.94
CA VAL A 111 -15.49 26.08 6.76
C VAL A 111 -16.75 26.10 5.87
N PRO A 112 -17.14 27.23 5.27
CA PRO A 112 -18.28 27.27 4.36
C PRO A 112 -18.07 26.40 3.12
N ASP A 113 -19.12 25.75 2.65
CA ASP A 113 -19.09 25.02 1.37
C ASP A 113 -18.76 25.96 0.21
N TYR A 114 -17.94 25.49 -0.71
CA TYR A 114 -17.64 26.23 -1.94
C TYR A 114 -18.81 26.17 -2.92
N VAL A 115 -19.23 27.33 -3.42
CA VAL A 115 -20.23 27.44 -4.48
C VAL A 115 -19.61 28.15 -5.68
N LEU A 116 -19.61 27.48 -6.83
CA LEU A 116 -19.15 28.07 -8.09
C LEU A 116 -20.14 29.14 -8.56
N ASP A 117 -19.71 30.41 -8.57
CA ASP A 117 -20.48 31.48 -9.21
C ASP A 117 -20.23 31.46 -10.72
N GLU A 118 -21.05 30.69 -11.43
CA GLU A 118 -20.98 30.59 -12.89
C GLU A 118 -21.35 31.88 -13.61
N VAL A 119 -22.10 32.78 -12.97
CA VAL A 119 -22.54 34.05 -13.58
C VAL A 119 -21.39 35.03 -13.66
N SER A 120 -20.55 35.08 -12.62
CA SER A 120 -19.35 35.93 -12.60
C SER A 120 -18.09 35.23 -13.11
N PHE A 121 -18.15 33.93 -13.41
CA PHE A 121 -16.99 33.14 -13.85
C PHE A 121 -16.27 33.77 -15.06
N GLN A 122 -14.96 33.99 -14.91
CA GLN A 122 -14.09 34.46 -15.98
C GLN A 122 -13.02 33.41 -16.30
N PRO A 123 -12.98 32.89 -17.54
CA PRO A 123 -11.88 32.06 -18.01
C PRO A 123 -10.52 32.72 -17.76
N ALA A 124 -9.64 32.06 -17.03
CA ALA A 124 -8.28 32.57 -16.86
C ALA A 124 -7.48 32.36 -18.16
N PRO A 125 -6.59 33.29 -18.55
CA PRO A 125 -5.70 33.07 -19.70
C PRO A 125 -4.64 32.01 -19.39
N ALA A 126 -4.06 31.41 -20.42
CA ALA A 126 -2.91 30.53 -20.25
C ALA A 126 -1.69 31.35 -19.78
N PRO A 127 -0.79 30.78 -18.95
CA PRO A 127 0.49 31.42 -18.65
C PRO A 127 1.25 31.76 -19.94
N PRO A 128 1.98 32.89 -20.01
CA PRO A 128 2.80 33.22 -21.17
C PRO A 128 3.86 32.15 -21.42
N ALA A 129 3.79 31.52 -22.59
CA ALA A 129 4.75 30.50 -23.00
C ALA A 129 6.14 31.12 -23.23
N TYR A 130 7.19 30.41 -22.81
CA TYR A 130 8.55 30.77 -23.17
C TYR A 130 8.84 30.40 -24.62
N PRO A 131 9.57 31.25 -25.37
CA PRO A 131 9.96 30.95 -26.73
C PRO A 131 11.13 29.95 -26.81
N ASP A 132 11.84 29.73 -25.70
CA ASP A 132 13.09 28.97 -25.67
C ASP A 132 12.90 27.44 -25.62
N THR A 133 13.82 26.78 -26.30
CA THR A 133 13.86 25.33 -26.58
C THR A 133 14.72 24.60 -25.54
N ARG A 134 14.35 24.69 -24.26
CA ARG A 134 14.99 23.82 -23.25
C ARG A 134 14.80 22.35 -23.67
N THR A 135 15.84 21.55 -23.54
CA THR A 135 15.84 20.14 -23.95
C THR A 135 16.30 19.20 -22.85
N PHE A 136 15.92 17.92 -22.96
CA PHE A 136 16.48 16.81 -22.19
C PHE A 136 16.84 15.65 -23.13
N MET A 137 17.64 14.68 -22.65
CA MET A 137 18.01 13.49 -23.42
C MET A 137 16.98 12.37 -23.24
N GLY A 138 16.02 12.24 -24.16
CA GLY A 138 14.90 11.31 -24.06
C GLY A 138 14.86 10.24 -25.15
N TYR A 139 14.07 9.19 -24.95
CA TYR A 139 13.79 8.16 -25.96
C TYR A 139 12.57 8.57 -26.77
N ARG A 140 12.80 9.09 -27.98
CA ARG A 140 11.72 9.45 -28.91
C ARG A 140 10.87 8.22 -29.26
N ARG A 141 9.56 8.34 -29.08
CA ARG A 141 8.54 7.40 -29.55
C ARG A 141 7.75 8.02 -30.70
N CYS A 142 6.63 7.42 -31.13
CA CYS A 142 5.71 8.11 -32.02
C CYS A 142 5.11 9.38 -31.37
N GLU A 143 4.64 10.32 -32.19
CA GLU A 143 4.16 11.64 -31.71
C GLU A 143 3.08 11.52 -30.63
N SER A 144 2.07 10.65 -30.83
CA SER A 144 0.98 10.43 -29.89
C SER A 144 1.42 9.78 -28.58
N ARG A 145 2.57 9.09 -28.58
CA ARG A 145 3.13 8.42 -27.39
C ARG A 145 4.10 9.34 -26.62
N GLY A 146 4.79 10.22 -27.33
CA GLY A 146 5.67 11.23 -26.76
C GLY A 146 7.12 10.76 -26.61
N VAL A 147 7.76 11.13 -25.50
CA VAL A 147 9.20 10.89 -25.27
C VAL A 147 9.39 10.26 -23.89
N GLY A 148 10.15 9.17 -23.82
CA GLY A 148 10.48 8.48 -22.57
C GLY A 148 11.68 9.12 -21.88
N THR A 149 11.65 9.24 -20.57
CA THR A 149 12.84 9.53 -19.74
C THR A 149 13.63 8.27 -19.43
N ARG A 150 13.02 7.09 -19.61
CA ARG A 150 13.59 5.75 -19.43
C ARG A 150 13.21 4.81 -20.59
N ASN A 151 13.84 3.65 -20.64
CA ASN A 151 13.62 2.59 -21.61
C ASN A 151 13.59 1.23 -20.88
N HIS A 152 12.41 0.86 -20.37
CA HIS A 152 12.19 -0.35 -19.60
C HIS A 152 11.53 -1.46 -20.41
N VAL A 153 11.84 -2.71 -20.08
CA VAL A 153 10.97 -3.85 -20.41
C VAL A 153 10.03 -4.09 -19.24
N VAL A 154 8.73 -4.00 -19.46
CA VAL A 154 7.71 -4.17 -18.41
C VAL A 154 7.07 -5.55 -18.52
N LEU A 155 6.98 -6.26 -17.39
CA LEU A 155 6.27 -7.52 -17.27
C LEU A 155 4.98 -7.24 -16.49
N LEU A 156 3.86 -7.16 -17.20
CA LEU A 156 2.57 -6.69 -16.69
C LEU A 156 1.62 -7.87 -16.46
N GLY A 157 1.16 -8.04 -15.22
CA GLY A 157 0.02 -8.91 -14.95
C GLY A 157 -1.28 -8.19 -15.34
N SER A 158 -2.23 -8.88 -15.97
CA SER A 158 -3.58 -8.32 -16.19
C SER A 158 -4.42 -8.28 -14.91
N SER A 159 -4.00 -9.04 -13.89
CA SER A 159 -4.71 -9.25 -12.63
C SER A 159 -3.74 -9.53 -11.46
N SER A 160 -4.26 -9.54 -10.24
CA SER A 160 -3.58 -10.01 -9.04
C SER A 160 -3.09 -11.46 -9.11
N ARG A 161 -3.74 -12.30 -9.91
CA ARG A 161 -3.44 -13.74 -9.95
C ARG A 161 -2.16 -14.04 -10.76
N THR A 162 -1.70 -13.09 -11.57
CA THR A 162 -0.46 -13.18 -12.36
C THR A 162 0.71 -12.42 -11.74
N GLY A 163 0.51 -11.78 -10.58
CA GLY A 163 1.53 -10.96 -9.90
C GLY A 163 2.80 -11.74 -9.54
N SER A 164 2.66 -12.95 -9.00
CA SER A 164 3.78 -13.85 -8.67
C SER A 164 4.59 -14.25 -9.91
N TYR A 165 3.91 -14.56 -11.02
CA TYR A 165 4.54 -14.92 -12.29
C TYR A 165 5.44 -13.79 -12.81
N VAL A 166 4.93 -12.56 -12.90
CA VAL A 166 5.73 -11.44 -13.45
C VAL A 166 6.87 -11.05 -12.52
N LYS A 167 6.68 -11.12 -11.19
CA LYS A 167 7.76 -10.93 -10.20
C LYS A 167 8.87 -11.96 -10.39
N GLN A 168 8.51 -13.23 -10.57
CA GLN A 168 9.47 -14.32 -10.73
C GLN A 168 10.19 -14.24 -12.09
N LEU A 169 9.47 -13.94 -13.18
CA LEU A 169 10.06 -13.72 -14.49
C LEU A 169 11.05 -12.54 -14.48
N ALA A 170 10.69 -11.42 -13.84
CA ALA A 170 11.60 -10.28 -13.68
C ALA A 170 12.89 -10.71 -12.97
N ARG A 171 12.76 -11.48 -11.87
CA ARG A 171 13.91 -11.97 -11.09
C ARG A 171 14.87 -12.81 -11.92
N ARG A 172 14.37 -13.70 -12.78
CA ARG A 172 15.20 -14.57 -13.64
C ARG A 172 15.96 -13.81 -14.72
N LEU A 173 15.42 -12.67 -15.15
CA LEU A 173 16.00 -11.85 -16.22
C LEU A 173 16.92 -10.72 -15.70
N GLN A 174 17.05 -10.52 -14.39
CA GLN A 174 17.85 -9.40 -13.84
C GLN A 174 19.32 -9.44 -14.28
N ASP A 175 19.92 -10.63 -14.39
CA ASP A 175 21.32 -10.76 -14.80
C ASP A 175 21.56 -10.40 -16.28
N ASP A 176 20.53 -10.47 -17.13
CA ASP A 176 20.64 -10.14 -18.55
C ASP A 176 20.90 -8.64 -18.78
N LEU A 177 20.43 -7.77 -17.87
CA LEU A 177 20.63 -6.31 -17.95
C LEU A 177 22.11 -5.91 -18.06
N LYS A 178 23.04 -6.74 -17.54
CA LYS A 178 24.49 -6.50 -17.63
C LYS A 178 25.00 -6.45 -19.08
N LEU A 179 24.24 -7.01 -20.03
CA LEU A 179 24.59 -7.08 -21.45
C LEU A 179 23.93 -5.97 -22.29
N TYR A 180 22.98 -5.22 -21.74
CA TYR A 180 22.13 -4.27 -22.49
C TYR A 180 22.09 -2.89 -21.78
N PRO A 181 23.12 -2.05 -21.96
CA PRO A 181 23.30 -0.82 -21.20
C PRO A 181 22.27 0.28 -21.48
N ASN A 182 21.51 0.21 -22.58
CA ASN A 182 20.45 1.18 -22.90
C ASN A 182 19.06 0.72 -22.42
N ILE A 183 18.98 -0.41 -21.71
CA ILE A 183 17.77 -0.86 -21.02
C ILE A 183 17.88 -0.44 -19.56
N ASP A 184 17.04 0.50 -19.14
CA ASP A 184 17.06 1.04 -17.77
C ASP A 184 16.58 -0.01 -16.73
N GLY A 185 15.83 -1.03 -17.16
CA GLY A 185 15.47 -2.19 -16.32
C GLY A 185 14.46 -3.13 -16.96
N ILE A 186 14.44 -4.39 -16.50
CA ILE A 186 13.38 -5.38 -16.75
C ILE A 186 12.59 -5.49 -15.45
N VAL A 187 11.38 -4.95 -15.42
CA VAL A 187 10.67 -4.68 -14.16
C VAL A 187 9.26 -5.28 -14.14
N PRO A 188 8.81 -5.85 -13.00
CA PRO A 188 7.45 -6.32 -12.86
C PRO A 188 6.50 -5.17 -12.54
N ALA A 189 5.32 -5.20 -13.15
CA ALA A 189 4.17 -4.40 -12.76
C ALA A 189 3.08 -5.34 -12.23
N ALA A 190 3.28 -5.82 -11.00
CA ALA A 190 2.32 -6.64 -10.27
C ALA A 190 1.45 -5.75 -9.37
N HIS A 191 0.14 -5.93 -9.43
CA HIS A 191 -0.86 -5.19 -8.65
C HIS A 191 -1.90 -6.14 -8.03
N THR A 192 -2.85 -5.62 -7.26
CA THR A 192 -3.85 -6.43 -6.52
C THR A 192 -5.26 -6.44 -7.13
N GLU A 193 -5.44 -5.78 -8.27
CA GLU A 193 -6.73 -5.68 -8.97
C GLU A 193 -7.03 -6.79 -9.98
N GLY A 194 -8.29 -6.92 -10.41
CA GLY A 194 -8.70 -7.85 -11.48
C GLY A 194 -8.89 -9.31 -11.04
N GLY A 195 -8.78 -9.61 -9.74
CA GLY A 195 -8.94 -10.96 -9.19
C GLY A 195 -10.36 -11.32 -8.73
N THR A 196 -11.30 -10.39 -8.80
CA THR A 196 -12.73 -10.55 -8.48
C THR A 196 -13.54 -10.61 -9.76
N ASP A 197 -14.60 -11.42 -9.81
CA ASP A 197 -15.37 -11.68 -11.03
C ASP A 197 -16.12 -10.46 -11.56
N ASN A 198 -16.65 -9.61 -10.67
CA ASN A 198 -17.41 -8.41 -11.03
C ASN A 198 -16.84 -7.16 -10.34
N PRO A 199 -15.67 -6.65 -10.77
CA PRO A 199 -15.04 -5.51 -10.11
C PRO A 199 -15.75 -4.20 -10.45
N ASN A 200 -16.04 -3.37 -9.43
CA ASN A 200 -16.64 -2.04 -9.57
C ASN A 200 -15.69 -1.04 -10.26
N ASN A 201 -14.39 -1.33 -10.27
CA ASN A 201 -13.35 -0.50 -10.90
C ASN A 201 -12.90 -1.02 -12.29
N LEU A 202 -13.67 -1.87 -12.99
CA LEU A 202 -13.25 -2.51 -14.24
C LEU A 202 -12.71 -1.52 -15.31
N ASP A 203 -13.47 -0.47 -15.63
CA ASP A 203 -13.06 0.51 -16.65
C ASP A 203 -11.80 1.30 -16.23
N LEU A 204 -11.66 1.60 -14.94
CA LEU A 204 -10.46 2.21 -14.37
C LEU A 204 -9.26 1.28 -14.55
N LEU A 205 -9.41 0.00 -14.22
CA LEU A 205 -8.34 -0.99 -14.35
C LEU A 205 -7.91 -1.15 -15.81
N LEU A 206 -8.84 -1.33 -16.74
CA LEU A 206 -8.54 -1.45 -18.16
C LEU A 206 -7.81 -0.21 -18.70
N ARG A 207 -8.25 0.99 -18.31
CA ARG A 207 -7.56 2.25 -18.66
C ARG A 207 -6.14 2.29 -18.12
N THR A 208 -5.94 1.83 -16.90
CA THR A 208 -4.64 1.82 -16.23
C THR A 208 -3.66 0.87 -16.92
N LEU A 209 -4.10 -0.36 -17.21
CA LEU A 209 -3.32 -1.36 -17.94
C LEU A 209 -2.96 -0.87 -19.36
N ALA A 210 -3.92 -0.24 -20.05
CA ALA A 210 -3.70 0.36 -21.36
C ALA A 210 -2.67 1.52 -21.30
N GLY A 211 -2.78 2.38 -20.28
CA GLY A 211 -1.85 3.47 -20.03
C GLY A 211 -0.44 3.01 -19.72
N PHE A 212 -0.28 2.01 -18.84
CA PHE A 212 1.02 1.39 -18.56
C PHE A 212 1.66 0.83 -19.82
N THR A 213 0.88 0.11 -20.62
CA THR A 213 1.33 -0.51 -21.87
C THR A 213 1.94 0.50 -22.84
N VAL A 214 1.35 1.69 -22.98
CA VAL A 214 1.83 2.72 -23.92
C VAL A 214 2.65 3.83 -23.27
N ASN A 215 2.90 3.80 -21.95
CA ASN A 215 3.70 4.83 -21.29
C ASN A 215 5.05 4.98 -22.03
N PRO A 216 5.52 6.21 -22.31
CA PRO A 216 6.69 6.42 -23.15
C PRO A 216 8.00 5.87 -22.57
N ASN A 217 8.05 5.57 -21.26
CA ASN A 217 9.20 4.91 -20.62
C ASN A 217 9.29 3.41 -20.92
N VAL A 218 8.27 2.82 -21.54
CA VAL A 218 8.23 1.38 -21.88
C VAL A 218 8.88 1.17 -23.26
N GLY A 219 9.98 0.44 -23.32
CA GLY A 219 10.57 -0.01 -24.58
C GLY A 219 9.85 -1.24 -25.15
N ALA A 220 9.47 -2.17 -24.27
CA ALA A 220 8.70 -3.35 -24.60
C ALA A 220 7.83 -3.81 -23.41
N VAL A 221 6.76 -4.56 -23.69
CA VAL A 221 5.85 -5.07 -22.64
C VAL A 221 5.35 -6.49 -22.92
N LEU A 222 5.47 -7.36 -21.92
CA LEU A 222 4.81 -8.67 -21.90
C LEU A 222 3.59 -8.57 -20.98
N ILE A 223 2.41 -8.84 -21.50
CA ILE A 223 1.15 -8.78 -20.75
C ILE A 223 0.64 -10.21 -20.60
N VAL A 224 0.38 -10.62 -19.36
CA VAL A 224 0.03 -12.00 -19.05
C VAL A 224 -1.31 -12.11 -18.33
N ASP A 225 -2.07 -13.14 -18.69
CA ASP A 225 -3.31 -13.55 -18.04
C ASP A 225 -3.39 -15.08 -17.99
N TYR A 226 -4.41 -15.62 -17.35
CA TYR A 226 -4.78 -17.04 -17.47
C TYR A 226 -6.02 -17.27 -18.36
N GLY A 227 -6.57 -16.21 -18.96
CA GLY A 227 -7.70 -16.27 -19.91
C GLY A 227 -9.08 -16.54 -19.29
N ILE A 228 -9.16 -16.88 -18.00
CA ILE A 228 -10.41 -17.19 -17.28
C ILE A 228 -10.78 -16.13 -16.23
N GLU A 229 -10.05 -15.03 -16.20
CA GLU A 229 -10.17 -13.99 -15.19
C GLU A 229 -11.14 -12.91 -15.64
N ALA A 230 -11.64 -12.11 -14.71
CA ALA A 230 -12.53 -10.97 -15.02
C ALA A 230 -11.87 -9.95 -15.97
N VAL A 231 -10.53 -9.89 -15.97
CA VAL A 231 -9.74 -9.06 -16.86
C VAL A 231 -8.76 -9.91 -17.64
N THR A 232 -9.01 -10.03 -18.94
CA THR A 232 -8.19 -10.81 -19.87
C THR A 232 -7.36 -9.93 -20.79
N ASN A 233 -6.37 -10.53 -21.42
CA ASN A 233 -5.57 -9.95 -22.48
C ASN A 233 -6.43 -9.40 -23.62
N ASP A 234 -7.47 -10.13 -24.04
CA ASP A 234 -8.39 -9.70 -25.08
C ASP A 234 -9.13 -8.40 -24.71
N MET A 235 -9.54 -8.26 -23.45
CA MET A 235 -10.19 -7.03 -22.96
C MET A 235 -9.23 -5.85 -22.97
N VAL A 236 -7.99 -6.04 -22.50
CA VAL A 236 -6.97 -4.98 -22.51
C VAL A 236 -6.62 -4.58 -23.95
N GLN A 237 -6.42 -5.56 -24.83
CA GLN A 237 -6.15 -5.31 -26.25
C GLN A 237 -7.31 -4.57 -26.93
N THR A 238 -8.55 -4.98 -26.67
CA THR A 238 -9.74 -4.30 -27.20
C THR A 238 -9.82 -2.87 -26.68
N TYR A 239 -9.63 -2.66 -25.38
CA TYR A 239 -9.66 -1.32 -24.78
C TYR A 239 -8.62 -0.38 -25.38
N LEU A 240 -7.38 -0.86 -25.57
CA LEU A 240 -6.31 -0.11 -26.24
C LEU A 240 -6.74 0.36 -27.64
N ARG A 241 -7.31 -0.56 -28.43
CA ARG A 241 -7.70 -0.28 -29.82
C ARG A 241 -8.91 0.67 -29.91
N ASP A 242 -9.96 0.38 -29.16
CA ASP A 242 -11.21 1.14 -29.19
C ASP A 242 -11.03 2.58 -28.68
N ASN A 243 -10.08 2.79 -27.76
CA ASN A 243 -9.78 4.11 -27.20
C ASN A 243 -8.58 4.79 -27.86
N GLY A 244 -8.04 4.24 -28.96
CA GLY A 244 -7.01 4.89 -29.78
C GLY A 244 -5.63 4.99 -29.13
N TYR A 245 -5.28 4.06 -28.24
CA TYR A 245 -3.94 3.96 -27.66
C TYR A 245 -2.93 3.49 -28.74
N PRO A 246 -1.71 4.07 -28.81
CA PRO A 246 -0.74 3.81 -29.88
C PRO A 246 0.05 2.50 -29.66
N ILE A 247 -0.64 1.38 -29.47
CA ILE A 247 -0.04 0.07 -29.15
C ILE A 247 0.89 -0.46 -30.26
N ASP A 248 0.69 -0.07 -31.52
CA ASP A 248 1.55 -0.49 -32.64
C ASP A 248 2.97 0.11 -32.59
N ASP A 249 3.18 1.15 -31.77
CA ASP A 249 4.52 1.72 -31.51
C ASP A 249 5.26 1.00 -30.38
N VAL A 250 4.63 0.03 -29.71
CA VAL A 250 5.19 -0.70 -28.58
C VAL A 250 5.56 -2.11 -29.04
N ILE A 251 6.78 -2.56 -28.73
CA ILE A 251 7.13 -3.98 -28.84
C ILE A 251 6.35 -4.72 -27.74
N HIS A 252 5.40 -5.58 -28.11
CA HIS A 252 4.54 -6.23 -27.12
C HIS A 252 4.16 -7.65 -27.49
N LYS A 253 3.75 -8.43 -26.49
CA LYS A 253 3.01 -9.69 -26.67
C LYS A 253 2.02 -9.88 -25.53
N PHE A 254 0.83 -10.34 -25.88
CA PHE A 254 -0.17 -10.85 -24.95
C PHE A 254 0.00 -12.37 -24.85
N VAL A 255 0.16 -12.90 -23.64
CA VAL A 255 0.38 -14.33 -23.39
C VAL A 255 -0.64 -14.83 -22.37
N THR A 256 -1.38 -15.86 -22.77
CA THR A 256 -2.26 -16.60 -21.86
C THR A 256 -1.53 -17.82 -21.33
N LEU A 257 -1.36 -17.87 -20.01
CA LEU A 257 -0.68 -18.94 -19.29
C LEU A 257 -1.58 -20.18 -19.24
N GLN A 258 -1.08 -21.30 -19.77
CA GLN A 258 -1.82 -22.56 -19.89
C GLN A 258 -0.97 -23.78 -19.53
N GLY A 259 0.34 -23.60 -19.41
CA GLY A 259 1.29 -24.67 -19.12
C GLY A 259 1.47 -24.89 -17.61
N ALA A 260 2.49 -25.70 -17.28
CA ALA A 260 3.00 -25.71 -15.92
C ALA A 260 3.73 -24.39 -15.65
N PHE A 261 3.70 -23.91 -14.40
CA PHE A 261 4.26 -22.60 -14.03
C PHE A 261 5.72 -22.40 -14.51
N GLU A 262 6.57 -23.42 -14.37
CA GLU A 262 7.97 -23.39 -14.84
C GLU A 262 8.14 -23.37 -16.36
N ALA A 263 7.26 -24.07 -17.09
CA ALA A 263 7.29 -24.09 -18.54
C ALA A 263 6.90 -22.71 -19.09
N ASP A 264 5.87 -22.11 -18.51
CA ASP A 264 5.40 -20.78 -18.89
C ASP A 264 6.46 -19.71 -18.59
N LEU A 265 7.15 -19.78 -17.44
CA LEU A 265 8.28 -18.89 -17.15
C LEU A 265 9.39 -18.99 -18.20
N THR A 266 9.71 -20.22 -18.63
CA THR A 266 10.73 -20.47 -19.66
C THR A 266 10.32 -19.87 -21.01
N GLU A 267 9.04 -19.96 -21.39
CA GLU A 267 8.52 -19.29 -22.60
C GLU A 267 8.61 -17.77 -22.47
N GLY A 268 8.20 -17.22 -21.32
CA GLY A 268 8.29 -15.79 -21.00
C GLY A 268 9.72 -15.26 -21.15
N GLU A 269 10.71 -15.99 -20.63
CA GLU A 269 12.13 -15.65 -20.77
C GLU A 269 12.57 -15.61 -22.23
N ALA A 270 12.18 -16.61 -23.03
CA ALA A 270 12.54 -16.69 -24.44
C ALA A 270 11.96 -15.51 -25.24
N ILE A 271 10.72 -15.11 -24.95
CA ILE A 271 10.08 -13.95 -25.56
C ILE A 271 10.84 -12.67 -25.22
N VAL A 272 11.10 -12.42 -23.93
CA VAL A 272 11.75 -11.18 -23.49
C VAL A 272 13.19 -11.10 -24.01
N ARG A 273 13.96 -12.19 -23.93
CA ARG A 273 15.35 -12.26 -24.44
C ARG A 273 15.43 -11.93 -25.94
N ALA A 274 14.40 -12.27 -26.73
CA ALA A 274 14.35 -11.93 -28.15
C ALA A 274 14.16 -10.42 -28.41
N TRP A 275 13.60 -9.67 -27.46
CA TRP A 275 13.40 -8.22 -27.58
C TRP A 275 14.62 -7.40 -27.17
N LEU A 276 15.45 -7.92 -26.24
CA LEU A 276 16.53 -7.15 -25.61
C LEU A 276 17.46 -6.46 -26.62
N PRO A 277 17.94 -7.10 -27.71
CA PRO A 277 18.77 -6.41 -28.69
C PRO A 277 18.10 -5.22 -29.38
N THR A 278 16.80 -5.32 -29.66
CA THR A 278 16.03 -4.25 -30.33
C THR A 278 15.75 -3.10 -29.38
N VAL A 279 15.40 -3.40 -28.12
CA VAL A 279 15.16 -2.38 -27.10
C VAL A 279 16.45 -1.65 -26.73
N ASP A 280 17.57 -2.36 -26.65
CA ASP A 280 18.90 -1.78 -26.39
C ASP A 280 19.42 -0.90 -27.54
N ALA A 281 18.97 -1.13 -28.78
CA ALA A 281 19.33 -0.28 -29.91
C ALA A 281 18.63 1.10 -29.89
N MET A 282 17.64 1.30 -29.02
CA MET A 282 16.95 2.59 -28.88
C MET A 282 17.85 3.58 -28.14
N GLN A 283 18.17 4.71 -28.77
CA GLN A 283 19.08 5.71 -28.21
C GLN A 283 18.33 6.94 -27.73
N ARG A 284 18.89 7.60 -26.71
CA ARG A 284 18.44 8.93 -26.29
C ARG A 284 18.79 9.96 -27.35
N THR A 285 17.85 10.86 -27.63
CA THR A 285 17.98 12.03 -28.51
C THR A 285 17.75 13.31 -27.71
N SER A 286 18.20 14.45 -28.23
CA SER A 286 17.87 15.75 -27.64
C SER A 286 16.42 16.08 -27.96
N GLU A 287 15.61 16.24 -26.92
CA GLU A 287 14.15 16.32 -26.99
C GLU A 287 13.62 17.56 -26.29
N SER A 288 12.59 18.19 -26.86
CA SER A 288 11.94 19.36 -26.26
C SER A 288 11.37 19.02 -24.89
N ILE A 289 11.59 19.90 -23.91
CA ILE A 289 11.01 19.76 -22.57
C ILE A 289 9.47 19.72 -22.59
N SER A 290 8.82 20.18 -23.66
CA SER A 290 7.37 20.09 -23.85
C SER A 290 6.84 18.63 -23.84
N HIS A 291 7.73 17.64 -23.97
CA HIS A 291 7.37 16.23 -23.83
C HIS A 291 7.48 15.68 -22.39
N LEU A 292 7.96 16.48 -21.43
CA LEU A 292 7.91 16.09 -20.02
C LEU A 292 6.49 16.22 -19.48
N ARG A 293 6.06 15.14 -18.82
CA ARG A 293 4.77 15.02 -18.16
C ARG A 293 5.05 14.55 -16.74
N ILE A 294 4.88 15.43 -15.77
CA ILE A 294 5.21 15.14 -14.38
C ILE A 294 3.96 14.84 -13.55
N GLY A 295 4.01 13.78 -12.74
CA GLY A 295 3.04 13.51 -11.69
C GLY A 295 3.45 14.26 -10.42
N LEU A 296 2.50 14.88 -9.74
CA LEU A 296 2.71 15.59 -8.47
C LEU A 296 1.98 14.81 -7.38
N GLN A 297 2.73 14.27 -6.43
CA GLN A 297 2.20 13.39 -5.38
C GLN A 297 2.64 13.85 -3.99
N CYS A 298 1.76 13.73 -3.00
CA CYS A 298 2.08 13.83 -1.58
C CYS A 298 2.27 12.43 -0.97
N GLY A 299 2.99 12.34 0.14
CA GLY A 299 2.97 11.14 0.98
C GLY A 299 2.74 11.51 2.44
N GLY A 300 3.70 11.20 3.31
CA GLY A 300 3.64 11.61 4.72
C GLY A 300 3.72 13.12 4.93
N SER A 301 2.60 13.83 4.73
CA SER A 301 2.49 15.29 4.87
C SER A 301 2.69 15.75 6.32
N ASP A 302 3.26 16.93 6.47
CA ASP A 302 3.42 17.67 7.72
C ASP A 302 2.92 19.12 7.56
N ALA A 303 3.00 19.92 8.63
CA ALA A 303 2.61 21.33 8.58
C ALA A 303 3.48 22.19 7.64
N PHE A 304 4.69 21.74 7.27
CA PHE A 304 5.62 22.47 6.41
C PHE A 304 5.45 22.16 4.92
N SER A 305 4.73 21.09 4.59
CA SER A 305 4.48 20.63 3.22
C SER A 305 3.89 21.75 2.36
N GLY A 306 2.87 22.46 2.86
CA GLY A 306 2.26 23.62 2.18
C GLY A 306 3.10 24.90 2.16
N ILE A 307 4.25 24.94 2.83
CA ILE A 307 5.12 26.13 2.95
C ILE A 307 6.39 25.97 2.12
N SER A 308 6.98 24.78 2.09
CA SER A 308 8.25 24.50 1.41
C SER A 308 8.05 23.63 0.16
N ALA A 309 7.88 22.31 0.33
CA ALA A 309 7.94 21.35 -0.77
C ALA A 309 6.80 21.53 -1.79
N ASN A 310 5.55 21.73 -1.36
CA ASN A 310 4.43 21.87 -2.29
C ASN A 310 4.51 23.18 -3.10
N PRO A 311 4.79 24.36 -2.51
CA PRO A 311 5.08 25.56 -3.28
C PRO A 311 6.26 25.42 -4.25
N LEU A 312 7.32 24.68 -3.88
CA LEU A 312 8.42 24.38 -4.81
C LEU A 312 7.92 23.59 -6.03
N LEU A 313 7.03 22.61 -5.82
CA LEU A 313 6.41 21.90 -6.94
C LEU A 313 5.45 22.78 -7.75
N GLY A 314 4.77 23.74 -7.10
CA GLY A 314 4.00 24.79 -7.77
C GLY A 314 4.86 25.57 -8.76
N TRP A 315 6.04 26.02 -8.29
CA TRP A 315 7.02 26.73 -9.11
C TRP A 315 7.50 25.87 -10.29
N ILE A 316 7.88 24.62 -10.04
CA ILE A 316 8.35 23.69 -11.10
C ILE A 316 7.25 23.41 -12.13
N SER A 317 6.01 23.28 -11.66
CA SER A 317 4.85 23.02 -12.53
C SER A 317 4.54 24.22 -13.41
N GLU A 318 4.60 25.45 -12.86
CA GLU A 318 4.46 26.67 -13.65
C GLU A 318 5.54 26.74 -14.74
N GLU A 319 6.81 26.57 -14.35
CA GLU A 319 7.94 26.68 -15.26
C GLU A 319 7.86 25.64 -16.40
N LEU A 320 7.52 24.39 -16.06
CA LEU A 320 7.32 23.33 -17.06
C LEU A 320 6.14 23.63 -18.01
N VAL A 321 4.99 24.07 -17.48
CA VAL A 321 3.81 24.39 -18.28
C VAL A 321 4.10 25.55 -19.24
N ARG A 322 4.90 26.53 -18.82
CA ARG A 322 5.32 27.65 -19.68
C ARG A 322 6.26 27.23 -20.81
N HIS A 323 6.96 26.12 -20.67
CA HIS A 323 7.68 25.46 -21.77
C HIS A 323 6.83 24.45 -22.58
N GLY A 324 5.52 24.37 -22.31
CA GLY A 324 4.58 23.50 -23.02
C GLY A 324 4.53 22.05 -22.53
N GLY A 325 5.18 21.73 -21.40
CA GLY A 325 5.05 20.42 -20.75
C GLY A 325 3.73 20.29 -19.97
N ALA A 326 3.56 19.18 -19.27
CA ALA A 326 2.38 18.94 -18.44
C ALA A 326 2.75 18.59 -16.99
N ALA A 327 1.91 19.03 -16.06
CA ALA A 327 1.99 18.67 -14.65
C ALA A 327 0.60 18.23 -14.16
N SER A 328 0.53 17.07 -13.50
CA SER A 328 -0.72 16.51 -12.99
C SER A 328 -0.71 16.48 -11.47
N ILE A 329 -1.59 17.24 -10.83
CA ILE A 329 -1.99 17.00 -9.44
C ILE A 329 -3.09 15.93 -9.41
N ALA A 330 -3.14 15.14 -8.34
CA ALA A 330 -4.14 14.12 -8.11
C ALA A 330 -4.69 14.24 -6.69
N GLU A 331 -5.02 13.13 -6.02
CA GLU A 331 -5.38 13.08 -4.59
C GLU A 331 -6.67 13.87 -4.30
N THR A 332 -7.81 13.40 -4.82
CA THR A 332 -9.10 14.10 -4.74
C THR A 332 -9.50 14.41 -3.29
N ASP A 333 -9.28 13.48 -2.37
CA ASP A 333 -9.54 13.64 -0.95
C ASP A 333 -8.67 14.75 -0.32
N GLU A 334 -7.41 14.85 -0.73
CA GLU A 334 -6.47 15.91 -0.31
C GLU A 334 -6.72 17.26 -0.99
N LEU A 335 -7.79 17.41 -1.79
CA LEU A 335 -8.20 18.72 -2.34
C LEU A 335 -9.58 19.16 -1.86
N ILE A 336 -10.26 18.35 -1.06
CA ILE A 336 -11.54 18.70 -0.43
C ILE A 336 -11.33 19.83 0.57
N GLY A 337 -12.06 20.93 0.40
CA GLY A 337 -11.89 22.16 1.18
C GLY A 337 -10.90 23.16 0.58
N ALA A 338 -10.15 22.79 -0.47
CA ALA A 338 -9.25 23.68 -1.19
C ALA A 338 -9.81 24.18 -2.53
N GLU A 339 -11.10 23.94 -2.80
CA GLU A 339 -11.80 24.35 -4.01
C GLU A 339 -11.62 25.83 -4.34
N PRO A 340 -11.71 26.80 -3.39
CA PRO A 340 -11.44 28.21 -3.67
C PRO A 340 -10.06 28.46 -4.29
N TYR A 341 -9.04 27.72 -3.86
CA TYR A 341 -7.68 27.87 -4.37
C TYR A 341 -7.52 27.20 -5.73
N VAL A 342 -7.97 25.95 -5.87
CA VAL A 342 -7.85 25.17 -7.11
C VAL A 342 -8.61 25.87 -8.25
N LEU A 343 -9.80 26.40 -7.95
CA LEU A 343 -10.68 27.06 -8.92
C LEU A 343 -10.45 28.57 -9.06
N SER A 344 -9.45 29.14 -8.37
CA SER A 344 -9.09 30.57 -8.50
C SER A 344 -8.70 30.97 -9.94
N LYS A 345 -8.15 30.03 -10.72
CA LYS A 345 -7.84 30.19 -12.15
C LYS A 345 -8.12 28.91 -12.91
N VAL A 346 -9.12 28.93 -13.77
CA VAL A 346 -9.55 27.76 -14.55
C VAL A 346 -9.73 28.14 -16.01
N ARG A 347 -9.44 27.21 -16.93
CA ARG A 347 -9.56 27.40 -18.37
C ARG A 347 -10.95 27.78 -18.84
N ASN A 348 -11.98 27.16 -18.30
CA ASN A 348 -13.38 27.39 -18.64
C ASN A 348 -14.28 26.81 -17.53
N VAL A 349 -15.58 27.11 -17.61
CA VAL A 349 -16.56 26.68 -16.61
C VAL A 349 -16.76 25.16 -16.64
N GLU A 350 -16.58 24.51 -17.79
CA GLU A 350 -16.69 23.06 -17.95
C GLU A 350 -15.62 22.30 -17.15
N THR A 351 -14.38 22.78 -17.16
CA THR A 351 -13.30 22.22 -16.33
C THR A 351 -13.61 22.40 -14.84
N ALA A 352 -14.13 23.56 -14.43
CA ALA A 352 -14.51 23.81 -13.04
C ALA A 352 -15.65 22.86 -12.59
N ARG A 353 -16.69 22.71 -13.42
CA ARG A 353 -17.79 21.77 -13.17
C ARG A 353 -17.30 20.33 -13.11
N LYS A 354 -16.40 19.92 -14.01
CA LYS A 354 -15.85 18.56 -14.01
C LYS A 354 -15.05 18.30 -12.72
N PHE A 355 -14.21 19.24 -12.28
CA PHE A 355 -13.50 19.15 -11.00
C PHE A 355 -14.47 18.94 -9.82
N LEU A 356 -15.47 19.80 -9.67
CA LEU A 356 -16.45 19.70 -8.57
C LEU A 356 -17.23 18.38 -8.61
N LYS A 357 -17.64 17.94 -9.81
CA LYS A 357 -18.33 16.64 -9.97
C LYS A 357 -17.46 15.47 -9.52
N LEU A 358 -16.15 15.50 -9.80
CA LEU A 358 -15.22 14.45 -9.37
C LEU A 358 -15.07 14.44 -7.84
N VAL A 359 -14.98 15.62 -7.23
CA VAL A 359 -14.98 15.79 -5.76
C VAL A 359 -16.26 15.22 -5.14
N ASP A 360 -17.43 15.58 -5.65
CA ASP A 360 -18.71 15.10 -5.14
C ASP A 360 -18.84 13.57 -5.29
N ARG A 361 -18.44 13.03 -6.44
CA ARG A 361 -18.43 11.58 -6.69
C ARG A 361 -17.46 10.84 -5.76
N PHE A 362 -16.36 11.47 -5.35
CA PHE A 362 -15.45 10.88 -4.36
C PHE A 362 -16.10 10.86 -2.98
N LYS A 363 -16.68 11.98 -2.52
CA LYS A 363 -17.42 12.08 -1.25
C LYS A 363 -18.56 11.06 -1.17
N GLU A 364 -19.31 10.92 -2.26
CA GLU A 364 -20.38 9.93 -2.38
C GLU A 364 -19.85 8.50 -2.22
N ARG A 365 -18.79 8.12 -2.95
CA ARG A 365 -18.15 6.80 -2.84
C ARG A 365 -17.65 6.51 -1.43
N THR A 366 -17.01 7.47 -0.76
CA THR A 366 -16.53 7.30 0.61
C THR A 366 -17.69 7.07 1.60
N SER A 367 -18.83 7.74 1.37
CA SER A 367 -19.99 7.65 2.27
C SER A 367 -20.63 6.27 2.27
N TRP A 368 -20.59 5.54 1.15
CA TRP A 368 -21.08 4.15 1.05
C TRP A 368 -20.32 3.20 1.98
N HIS A 369 -19.12 3.59 2.39
CA HIS A 369 -18.20 2.81 3.21
C HIS A 369 -18.15 3.33 4.66
N GLY A 370 -19.06 4.24 5.05
CA GLY A 370 -19.06 4.84 6.39
C GLY A 370 -17.88 5.75 6.67
N SER A 371 -17.20 6.22 5.62
CA SER A 371 -16.03 7.08 5.68
C SER A 371 -16.31 8.44 5.04
N SER A 372 -15.49 9.43 5.39
CA SER A 372 -15.52 10.75 4.77
C SER A 372 -14.11 11.30 4.64
N ALA A 373 -13.93 12.30 3.77
CA ALA A 373 -12.63 12.94 3.58
C ALA A 373 -12.14 13.66 4.84
N GLU A 374 -13.04 14.13 5.70
CA GLU A 374 -12.73 14.72 7.01
C GLU A 374 -12.05 13.73 7.96
N GLY A 375 -12.15 12.42 7.70
CA GLY A 375 -11.38 11.38 8.40
C GLY A 375 -9.87 11.40 8.11
N ASN A 376 -9.43 12.21 7.14
CA ASN A 376 -8.05 12.58 6.86
C ASN A 376 -7.87 14.02 7.39
N PRO A 377 -6.92 14.36 8.28
CA PRO A 377 -5.60 13.78 8.57
C PRO A 377 -5.53 12.64 9.61
N SER A 378 -4.49 11.81 9.54
CA SER A 378 -4.21 10.75 10.52
C SER A 378 -3.78 11.30 11.90
N GLY A 379 -3.80 10.48 12.95
CA GLY A 379 -3.27 10.86 14.28
C GLY A 379 -1.81 11.34 14.24
N GLY A 380 -0.97 10.71 13.41
CA GLY A 380 0.41 11.16 13.18
C GLY A 380 0.52 12.49 12.44
N ASN A 381 -0.42 12.83 11.56
CA ASN A 381 -0.47 14.15 10.92
C ASN A 381 -0.94 15.24 11.91
N LYS A 382 -1.96 14.94 12.74
CA LYS A 382 -2.46 15.82 13.80
C LYS A 382 -1.37 16.14 14.83
N TYR A 383 -0.59 15.13 15.23
CA TYR A 383 0.60 15.31 16.09
C TYR A 383 1.63 16.29 15.50
N ARG A 384 1.74 16.37 14.15
CA ARG A 384 2.69 17.22 13.42
C ARG A 384 2.09 18.53 12.89
N GLY A 385 0.94 18.95 13.41
CA GLY A 385 0.38 20.29 13.15
C GLY A 385 -0.60 20.40 11.97
N LEU A 386 -1.02 19.29 11.37
CA LEU A 386 -2.13 19.26 10.41
C LEU A 386 -3.43 18.97 11.16
N TYR A 387 -4.16 20.03 11.53
CA TYR A 387 -5.28 19.90 12.48
C TYR A 387 -6.54 19.27 11.89
N ASN A 388 -6.79 19.47 10.60
CA ASN A 388 -7.99 19.03 9.90
C ASN A 388 -7.75 18.94 8.39
N ILE A 389 -8.77 18.46 7.66
CA ILE A 389 -8.69 18.28 6.21
C ILE A 389 -8.42 19.59 5.48
N TYR A 390 -9.02 20.72 5.90
CA TYR A 390 -8.86 22.01 5.24
C TYR A 390 -7.40 22.48 5.20
N LEU A 391 -6.69 22.44 6.34
CA LEU A 391 -5.27 22.80 6.38
C LEU A 391 -4.43 21.90 5.49
N LYS A 392 -4.71 20.59 5.51
CA LYS A 392 -4.01 19.61 4.68
C LYS A 392 -4.26 19.91 3.20
N SER A 393 -5.51 20.11 2.80
CA SER A 393 -5.91 20.31 1.43
C SER A 393 -5.42 21.62 0.83
N ILE A 394 -5.50 22.73 1.58
CA ILE A 394 -4.95 24.00 1.13
C ILE A 394 -3.44 23.84 0.91
N GLY A 395 -2.74 23.16 1.83
CA GLY A 395 -1.32 22.86 1.69
C GLY A 395 -0.99 21.98 0.49
N ALA A 396 -1.78 20.94 0.22
CA ALA A 396 -1.63 20.06 -0.95
C ALA A 396 -1.88 20.82 -2.26
N ALA A 397 -2.90 21.68 -2.30
CA ALA A 397 -3.24 22.48 -3.47
C ALA A 397 -2.12 23.45 -3.88
N ARG A 398 -1.20 23.83 -2.97
CA ARG A 398 -0.02 24.66 -3.27
C ARG A 398 0.95 24.04 -4.29
N LYS A 399 0.79 22.76 -4.63
CA LYS A 399 1.46 22.13 -5.80
C LYS A 399 1.04 22.76 -7.14
N LYS A 400 -0.03 23.56 -7.14
CA LYS A 400 -0.42 24.48 -8.20
C LYS A 400 -0.01 25.90 -7.82
N ASP A 401 0.86 26.53 -8.61
CA ASP A 401 1.18 27.95 -8.41
C ASP A 401 -0.08 28.84 -8.56
N PRO A 402 -0.22 29.96 -7.80
CA PRO A 402 -1.31 30.91 -7.98
C PRO A 402 -1.41 31.53 -9.38
N ILE A 403 -0.32 31.59 -10.16
CA ILE A 403 -0.37 32.05 -11.55
C ILE A 403 -0.88 30.98 -12.51
N THR A 404 -0.57 29.71 -12.23
CA THR A 404 -0.96 28.57 -13.04
C THR A 404 -2.46 28.39 -13.09
N ARG A 405 -2.98 28.12 -14.29
CA ARG A 405 -4.40 27.87 -14.55
C ARG A 405 -4.65 26.37 -14.56
N LEU A 406 -5.74 25.91 -13.95
CA LEU A 406 -6.21 24.54 -14.14
C LEU A 406 -6.76 24.40 -15.57
N ASP A 407 -6.09 23.61 -16.40
CA ASP A 407 -6.45 23.42 -17.80
C ASP A 407 -7.45 22.27 -17.98
N PHE A 408 -7.26 21.19 -17.21
CA PHE A 408 -8.01 19.95 -17.37
C PHE A 408 -8.35 19.32 -16.01
N ALA A 409 -9.57 18.79 -15.90
CA ALA A 409 -9.96 17.83 -14.87
C ALA A 409 -10.19 16.48 -15.57
N THR A 410 -9.66 15.39 -15.05
CA THR A 410 -9.54 14.11 -15.76
C THR A 410 -9.94 12.92 -14.89
N GLU A 411 -10.40 11.85 -15.53
CA GLU A 411 -10.64 10.57 -14.87
C GLU A 411 -9.31 9.90 -14.50
N TYR A 412 -9.31 9.00 -13.53
CA TYR A 412 -8.13 8.20 -13.17
C TYR A 412 -7.55 7.49 -14.40
N GLY A 413 -6.27 7.73 -14.71
CA GLY A 413 -5.54 7.11 -15.82
C GLY A 413 -5.88 7.66 -17.22
N GLU A 414 -6.67 8.73 -17.33
CA GLU A 414 -6.98 9.36 -18.63
C GLU A 414 -5.72 10.00 -19.24
N LEU A 415 -5.42 9.67 -20.51
CA LEU A 415 -4.19 10.13 -21.18
C LEU A 415 -4.11 11.66 -21.27
N MET A 416 -2.98 12.23 -20.83
CA MET A 416 -2.64 13.64 -21.00
C MET A 416 -2.15 13.93 -22.43
N LYS A 417 -3.07 14.44 -23.27
CA LYS A 417 -2.80 14.70 -24.69
C LYS A 417 -2.04 16.00 -24.93
N ASP A 418 -2.40 17.05 -24.20
CA ASP A 418 -1.86 18.41 -24.36
C ASP A 418 -0.93 18.79 -23.21
N GLY A 419 -0.08 19.81 -23.42
CA GLY A 419 0.60 20.51 -22.32
C GLY A 419 -0.40 21.30 -21.46
N GLY A 420 -0.03 21.58 -20.21
CA GLY A 420 -0.88 22.30 -19.25
C GLY A 420 -0.91 21.69 -17.86
N TYR A 421 -1.72 22.29 -16.99
CA TYR A 421 -1.89 21.81 -15.62
C TYR A 421 -3.17 20.97 -15.47
N TYR A 422 -3.02 19.74 -15.03
CA TYR A 422 -4.07 18.73 -14.92
C TYR A 422 -4.42 18.46 -13.46
N PHE A 423 -5.70 18.29 -13.19
CA PHE A 423 -6.21 17.54 -12.03
C PHE A 423 -6.69 16.17 -12.51
N MET A 424 -6.32 15.10 -11.82
CA MET A 424 -6.76 13.73 -12.07
C MET A 424 -7.48 13.19 -10.83
N ASP A 425 -8.69 12.63 -11.01
CA ASP A 425 -9.40 11.95 -9.92
C ASP A 425 -8.63 10.72 -9.46
N SER A 426 -8.32 10.64 -8.16
CA SER A 426 -7.63 9.53 -7.53
C SER A 426 -7.85 9.55 -6.01
N PRO A 427 -7.56 8.46 -5.29
CA PRO A 427 -7.40 8.52 -3.84
C PRO A 427 -6.06 9.19 -3.50
N GLY A 428 -5.90 9.58 -2.24
CA GLY A 428 -4.69 10.10 -1.62
C GLY A 428 -3.66 9.03 -1.26
N ASN A 429 -4.01 7.73 -1.33
CA ASN A 429 -3.03 6.66 -1.22
C ASN A 429 -1.92 6.80 -2.28
N ASP A 430 -0.68 6.94 -1.81
CA ASP A 430 0.53 7.23 -2.59
C ASP A 430 0.64 6.44 -3.90
N LEU A 431 0.68 5.11 -3.82
CA LEU A 431 0.94 4.27 -5.00
C LEU A 431 -0.28 4.18 -5.91
N GLU A 432 -1.48 4.18 -5.32
CA GLU A 432 -2.72 4.16 -6.09
C GLU A 432 -2.87 5.43 -6.93
N SER A 433 -2.58 6.60 -6.36
CA SER A 433 -2.57 7.86 -7.11
C SER A 433 -1.51 7.85 -8.22
N ILE A 434 -0.27 7.46 -7.90
CA ILE A 434 0.85 7.40 -8.85
C ILE A 434 0.53 6.48 -10.03
N ALA A 435 -0.07 5.31 -9.79
CA ALA A 435 -0.45 4.40 -10.87
C ALA A 435 -1.36 5.08 -11.90
N GLY A 436 -2.34 5.89 -11.46
CA GLY A 436 -3.17 6.67 -12.36
C GLY A 436 -2.36 7.70 -13.16
N GLN A 437 -1.44 8.42 -12.51
CA GLN A 437 -0.59 9.42 -13.16
C GLN A 437 0.34 8.78 -14.21
N VAL A 438 0.93 7.62 -13.88
CA VAL A 438 1.78 6.85 -14.81
C VAL A 438 0.96 6.35 -15.99
N ALA A 439 -0.26 5.84 -15.77
CA ALA A 439 -1.16 5.44 -16.83
C ALA A 439 -1.63 6.62 -17.70
N ALA A 440 -1.80 7.81 -17.12
CA ALA A 440 -2.09 9.05 -17.83
C ALA A 440 -0.92 9.54 -18.72
N GLY A 441 0.26 8.92 -18.59
CA GLY A 441 1.43 9.19 -19.43
C GLY A 441 2.52 10.03 -18.75
N CYS A 442 2.47 10.19 -17.42
CA CYS A 442 3.59 10.79 -16.69
C CYS A 442 4.87 9.96 -16.93
N ASN A 443 5.95 10.65 -17.30
CA ASN A 443 7.27 10.06 -17.53
C ASN A 443 8.27 10.45 -16.43
N MET A 444 7.82 11.14 -15.38
CA MET A 444 8.54 11.41 -14.14
C MET A 444 7.54 11.74 -13.03
N ILE A 445 7.89 11.45 -11.78
CA ILE A 445 7.04 11.72 -10.61
C ILE A 445 7.83 12.61 -9.64
N PHE A 446 7.20 13.66 -9.14
CA PHE A 446 7.66 14.41 -7.98
C PHE A 446 6.84 14.02 -6.76
N PHE A 447 7.54 13.59 -5.73
CA PHE A 447 6.95 13.06 -4.51
C PHE A 447 7.36 13.93 -3.32
N THR A 448 6.44 14.70 -2.75
CA THR A 448 6.71 15.51 -1.56
C THR A 448 6.47 14.71 -0.28
N THR A 449 7.32 14.92 0.73
CA THR A 449 7.17 14.19 1.98
C THR A 449 7.76 14.93 3.18
N GLY A 450 7.01 15.03 4.27
CA GLY A 450 7.50 15.57 5.54
C GLY A 450 8.23 14.55 6.39
N ASN A 451 7.86 13.27 6.28
CA ASN A 451 8.45 12.20 7.08
C ASN A 451 9.56 11.43 6.36
N GLY A 452 9.69 11.60 5.04
CA GLY A 452 10.69 10.90 4.24
C GLY A 452 10.15 9.61 3.63
N SER A 453 9.06 9.72 2.89
CA SER A 453 8.54 8.60 2.13
C SER A 453 9.58 8.05 1.16
N ILE A 454 9.68 6.74 1.06
CA ILE A 454 10.64 6.08 0.15
C ILE A 454 9.96 5.59 -1.12
N THR A 455 8.67 5.84 -1.31
CA THR A 455 7.86 5.32 -2.44
C THR A 455 8.52 5.57 -3.80
N ASN A 456 8.53 4.54 -4.65
CA ASN A 456 9.05 4.58 -6.02
C ASN A 456 8.16 3.73 -6.94
N PHE A 457 8.13 4.09 -8.22
CA PHE A 457 7.44 3.34 -9.27
C PHE A 457 8.44 2.61 -10.20
N PRO A 458 8.17 1.37 -10.66
CA PRO A 458 9.20 0.51 -11.27
C PRO A 458 9.81 1.00 -12.57
N PHE A 459 9.06 1.73 -13.41
CA PHE A 459 9.53 2.20 -14.72
C PHE A 459 9.38 3.71 -14.94
N VAL A 460 9.11 4.47 -13.88
CA VAL A 460 9.02 5.95 -13.93
C VAL A 460 9.87 6.53 -12.80
N PRO A 461 10.85 7.40 -13.11
CA PRO A 461 11.73 7.96 -12.09
C PRO A 461 10.92 8.80 -11.09
N THR A 462 11.13 8.53 -9.80
CA THR A 462 10.50 9.25 -8.70
C THR A 462 11.53 10.14 -8.01
N VAL A 463 11.31 11.45 -8.06
CA VAL A 463 12.13 12.50 -7.45
C VAL A 463 11.50 12.89 -6.10
N LYS A 464 12.21 12.64 -5.01
CA LYS A 464 11.70 12.86 -3.65
C LYS A 464 12.14 14.20 -3.07
N VAL A 465 11.17 14.94 -2.56
CA VAL A 465 11.33 16.30 -2.03
C VAL A 465 10.93 16.33 -0.55
N VAL A 466 11.90 16.58 0.33
CA VAL A 466 11.65 16.65 1.78
C VAL A 466 11.40 18.08 2.24
N THR A 467 10.47 18.26 3.17
CA THR A 467 9.96 19.57 3.63
C THR A 467 10.90 20.34 4.56
N THR A 468 11.82 19.66 5.26
CA THR A 468 12.69 20.24 6.29
C THR A 468 14.15 19.75 6.18
N THR A 469 15.10 20.64 6.44
CA THR A 469 16.55 20.34 6.29
C THR A 469 17.00 19.24 7.25
N ASN A 470 16.53 19.23 8.49
CA ASN A 470 16.87 18.20 9.48
C ASN A 470 16.47 16.80 9.01
N ARG A 471 15.26 16.66 8.44
CA ARG A 471 14.80 15.38 7.89
C ARG A 471 15.61 14.99 6.65
N PHE A 472 15.95 15.95 5.79
CA PHE A 472 16.78 15.68 4.61
C PHE A 472 18.17 15.16 5.02
N GLN A 473 18.80 15.74 6.02
CA GLN A 473 20.11 15.29 6.50
C GLN A 473 20.05 13.84 7.04
N LEU A 474 19.00 13.53 7.81
CA LEU A 474 18.76 12.18 8.34
C LEU A 474 18.55 11.14 7.23
N LEU A 475 17.91 11.53 6.13
CA LEU A 475 17.48 10.64 5.03
C LEU A 475 18.18 10.96 3.71
N SER A 476 19.38 11.53 3.75
CA SER A 476 20.08 12.06 2.57
C SER A 476 20.45 10.99 1.54
N ASN A 477 20.48 9.71 1.94
CA ASN A 477 20.67 8.57 1.03
C ASN A 477 19.37 8.10 0.36
N ASP A 478 18.22 8.66 0.75
CA ASP A 478 16.89 8.28 0.28
C ASP A 478 16.10 9.48 -0.30
N MET A 479 16.64 10.70 -0.28
CA MET A 479 15.97 11.93 -0.71
C MET A 479 16.76 12.69 -1.78
N ASP A 480 16.08 13.22 -2.79
CA ASP A 480 16.71 13.96 -3.89
C ASP A 480 16.87 15.46 -3.56
N ILE A 481 15.84 16.09 -2.97
CA ILE A 481 15.77 17.55 -2.80
C ILE A 481 15.44 17.93 -1.36
N ASN A 482 16.15 18.95 -0.85
CA ASN A 482 15.87 19.59 0.43
C ASN A 482 15.05 20.89 0.24
N ALA A 483 13.73 20.83 0.37
CA ALA A 483 12.91 22.04 0.34
C ALA A 483 12.97 22.85 1.66
N GLY A 484 13.51 22.26 2.72
CA GLY A 484 13.70 22.91 4.01
C GLY A 484 14.62 24.14 3.97
N GLN A 485 15.46 24.27 2.94
CA GLN A 485 16.28 25.47 2.71
C GLN A 485 15.43 26.74 2.61
N TYR A 486 14.19 26.63 2.12
CA TYR A 486 13.26 27.76 2.09
C TYR A 486 12.92 28.25 3.50
N LEU A 487 12.75 27.33 4.46
CA LEU A 487 12.52 27.67 5.86
C LEU A 487 13.77 28.31 6.51
N GLU A 488 14.96 28.03 5.98
CA GLU A 488 16.25 28.56 6.43
C GLU A 488 16.64 29.88 5.75
N GLY A 489 15.78 30.40 4.85
CA GLY A 489 15.93 31.72 4.24
C GLY A 489 16.36 31.73 2.78
N ALA A 490 16.52 30.57 2.13
CA ALA A 490 16.70 30.52 0.68
C ALA A 490 15.43 31.03 -0.03
N SER A 491 15.59 31.74 -1.14
CA SER A 491 14.43 32.18 -1.94
C SER A 491 13.82 31.01 -2.72
N MET A 492 12.50 31.03 -2.94
CA MET A 492 11.83 30.03 -3.77
C MET A 492 12.35 30.02 -5.22
N ASP A 493 12.69 31.19 -5.77
CA ASP A 493 13.23 31.28 -7.14
C ASP A 493 14.57 30.56 -7.30
N GLN A 494 15.48 30.74 -6.33
CA GLN A 494 16.76 30.02 -6.33
C GLN A 494 16.54 28.51 -6.24
N LEU A 495 15.75 28.07 -5.26
CA LEU A 495 15.48 26.65 -5.02
C LEU A 495 14.73 26.01 -6.20
N GLY A 496 13.80 26.74 -6.80
CA GLY A 496 13.07 26.40 -8.02
C GLY A 496 14.01 26.18 -9.20
N GLN A 497 14.91 27.12 -9.46
CA GLN A 497 15.88 26.99 -10.56
C GLN A 497 16.80 25.77 -10.37
N GLU A 498 17.36 25.58 -9.17
CA GLU A 498 18.23 24.45 -8.87
C GLU A 498 17.49 23.10 -9.05
N THR A 499 16.24 23.05 -8.59
CA THR A 499 15.38 21.87 -8.74
C THR A 499 15.02 21.61 -10.19
N PHE A 500 14.75 22.65 -10.98
CA PHE A 500 14.44 22.53 -12.40
C PHE A 500 15.63 22.02 -13.22
N GLU A 501 16.85 22.43 -12.91
CA GLU A 501 18.05 21.87 -13.54
C GLU A 501 18.23 20.39 -13.20
N LEU A 502 18.03 20.01 -11.93
CA LEU A 502 18.06 18.60 -11.52
C LEU A 502 16.98 17.78 -12.23
N THR A 503 15.79 18.37 -12.43
CA THR A 503 14.67 17.77 -13.18
C THR A 503 15.11 17.36 -14.58
N LEU A 504 15.79 18.26 -15.29
CA LEU A 504 16.31 18.00 -16.65
C LEU A 504 17.43 16.95 -16.66
N GLN A 505 18.31 16.96 -15.66
CA GLN A 505 19.36 15.94 -15.52
C GLN A 505 18.75 14.55 -15.31
N ILE A 506 17.76 14.43 -14.43
CA ILE A 506 17.07 13.16 -14.16
C ILE A 506 16.31 12.68 -15.38
N ALA A 507 15.57 13.56 -16.05
CA ALA A 507 14.91 13.26 -17.32
C ALA A 507 15.90 12.78 -18.39
N SER A 508 17.11 13.35 -18.41
CA SER A 508 18.19 13.02 -19.33
C SER A 508 18.95 11.72 -19.01
N GLY A 509 18.57 11.01 -17.95
CA GLY A 509 19.13 9.70 -17.59
C GLY A 509 19.94 9.65 -16.30
N GLN A 510 20.08 10.77 -15.57
CA GLN A 510 20.58 10.69 -14.19
C GLN A 510 19.57 9.92 -13.33
N ARG A 511 20.03 8.87 -12.64
CA ARG A 511 19.17 8.12 -11.72
C ARG A 511 18.86 8.96 -10.48
N SER A 512 17.59 9.06 -10.12
CA SER A 512 17.16 9.59 -8.83
C SER A 512 17.68 8.71 -7.69
N VAL A 513 17.67 9.24 -6.48
CA VAL A 513 18.02 8.49 -5.27
C VAL A 513 17.08 7.30 -5.11
N GLY A 514 15.79 7.46 -5.42
CA GLY A 514 14.80 6.38 -5.45
C GLY A 514 15.18 5.23 -6.36
N GLU A 515 15.57 5.53 -7.60
CA GLU A 515 15.99 4.50 -8.53
C GLU A 515 17.23 3.74 -8.05
N LYS A 516 18.16 4.42 -7.36
CA LYS A 516 19.37 3.80 -6.82
C LYS A 516 19.10 2.90 -5.61
N ALA A 517 18.01 3.14 -4.87
CA ALA A 517 17.64 2.34 -3.70
C ALA A 517 17.23 0.90 -4.06
N GLY A 518 16.77 0.66 -5.29
CA GLY A 518 16.48 -0.69 -5.79
C GLY A 518 15.15 -1.27 -5.31
N HIS A 519 14.26 -0.45 -4.75
CA HIS A 519 12.90 -0.83 -4.38
C HIS A 519 11.87 0.03 -5.16
N ALA A 520 10.81 -0.60 -5.64
CA ALA A 520 9.66 0.00 -6.29
C ALA A 520 8.47 -0.97 -6.28
N GLN A 521 7.25 -0.42 -6.26
CA GLN A 521 6.00 -1.19 -6.18
C GLN A 521 4.93 -0.59 -7.09
N VAL A 522 3.92 -1.39 -7.42
CA VAL A 522 2.73 -0.96 -8.16
C VAL A 522 1.50 -1.29 -7.35
N GLN A 523 0.60 -0.32 -7.21
CA GLN A 523 -0.73 -0.55 -6.66
C GLN A 523 -1.70 0.30 -7.48
N ILE A 524 -2.72 -0.33 -8.06
CA ILE A 524 -3.78 0.36 -8.82
C ILE A 524 -4.90 0.70 -7.83
N TRP A 525 -5.69 1.75 -8.10
CA TRP A 525 -6.81 2.11 -7.23
C TRP A 525 -7.73 0.91 -6.97
N ARG A 526 -7.71 0.46 -5.72
CA ARG A 526 -8.28 -0.82 -5.36
C ARG A 526 -9.79 -0.86 -5.42
N ASN A 527 -10.32 -1.98 -5.89
CA ASN A 527 -11.74 -2.22 -6.02
C ASN A 527 -12.45 -2.02 -4.66
N TRP A 528 -13.54 -1.26 -4.67
CA TRP A 528 -14.43 -1.06 -3.54
C TRP A 528 -15.65 -1.97 -3.67
N GLN A 529 -16.23 -2.41 -2.56
CA GLN A 529 -17.29 -3.43 -2.57
C GLN A 529 -18.70 -2.83 -2.57
N GLN A 530 -18.89 -1.65 -1.96
CA GLN A 530 -20.21 -1.01 -1.90
C GLN A 530 -20.45 -0.12 -3.11
N THR A 531 -21.65 -0.20 -3.70
CA THR A 531 -22.10 0.70 -4.79
C THR A 531 -23.13 1.74 -4.31
N ASP A 532 -23.59 1.62 -3.07
CA ASP A 532 -24.48 2.54 -2.38
C ASP A 532 -24.38 2.32 -0.86
N ALA A 533 -25.11 3.10 -0.07
CA ALA A 533 -25.12 3.00 1.40
C ALA A 533 -26.18 2.03 1.97
N SER A 534 -26.89 1.23 1.14
CA SER A 534 -28.04 0.43 1.59
C SER A 534 -27.69 -0.66 2.60
N ARG A 535 -26.46 -1.17 2.56
CA ARG A 535 -25.94 -2.20 3.49
C ARG A 535 -25.07 -1.64 4.60
N LEU A 536 -24.84 -0.34 4.65
CA LEU A 536 -23.87 0.26 5.56
C LEU A 536 -24.19 -0.04 7.03
N GLU A 537 -25.44 0.18 7.44
CA GLU A 537 -25.89 -0.08 8.81
C GLU A 537 -25.79 -1.56 9.21
N GLU A 538 -26.08 -2.48 8.30
CA GLU A 538 -25.93 -3.93 8.50
C GLU A 538 -24.46 -4.30 8.72
N LEU A 539 -23.57 -3.78 7.87
CA LEU A 539 -22.14 -4.07 7.91
C LEU A 539 -21.48 -3.47 9.15
N LEU A 540 -21.82 -2.24 9.53
CA LEU A 540 -21.29 -1.57 10.73
C LEU A 540 -21.62 -2.32 12.03
N HIS A 541 -22.73 -3.05 12.05
CA HIS A 541 -23.24 -3.75 13.23
C HIS A 541 -23.25 -5.28 13.08
N ALA A 542 -22.41 -5.83 12.18
CA ALA A 542 -22.29 -7.27 12.01
C ALA A 542 -21.88 -7.95 13.34
N PRO A 543 -22.54 -9.06 13.73
CA PRO A 543 -22.27 -9.73 14.99
C PRO A 543 -20.87 -10.35 14.98
N ALA A 544 -20.12 -10.17 16.07
CA ALA A 544 -18.83 -10.81 16.22
C ALA A 544 -18.97 -12.34 16.39
N PRO A 545 -18.10 -13.15 15.74
CA PRO A 545 -18.04 -14.58 15.98
C PRO A 545 -17.72 -14.93 17.45
N THR A 546 -18.10 -16.14 17.87
CA THR A 546 -18.02 -16.55 19.28
C THR A 546 -16.61 -16.89 19.77
N GLY A 547 -15.68 -17.21 18.88
CA GLY A 547 -14.35 -17.77 19.19
C GLY A 547 -14.36 -19.25 19.59
N GLU A 548 -15.53 -19.82 19.92
CA GLU A 548 -15.69 -21.22 20.34
C GLU A 548 -15.71 -22.21 19.17
N PRO A 549 -15.17 -23.44 19.34
CA PRO A 549 -15.20 -24.45 18.29
C PRO A 549 -16.62 -24.92 17.98
N ILE A 550 -16.85 -25.26 16.72
CA ILE A 550 -18.12 -25.79 16.24
C ILE A 550 -18.18 -27.29 16.53
N ASP A 551 -19.30 -27.74 17.09
CA ASP A 551 -19.56 -29.15 17.33
C ASP A 551 -19.67 -29.93 16.01
N ILE A 552 -18.84 -30.96 15.88
CA ILE A 552 -18.89 -31.91 14.77
C ILE A 552 -19.46 -33.26 15.22
N GLN A 553 -19.98 -34.04 14.27
CA GLN A 553 -20.49 -35.38 14.54
C GLN A 553 -19.38 -36.25 15.15
N SER A 554 -19.75 -37.02 16.18
CA SER A 554 -18.81 -37.92 16.86
C SER A 554 -18.30 -39.00 15.89
N TYR A 555 -16.98 -39.16 15.86
CA TYR A 555 -16.33 -40.20 15.07
C TYR A 555 -16.26 -41.48 15.90
N SER A 556 -17.00 -42.52 15.51
CA SER A 556 -17.08 -43.78 16.28
C SER A 556 -16.20 -44.92 15.74
N GLU A 557 -15.27 -44.65 14.83
CA GLU A 557 -14.31 -45.68 14.37
C GLU A 557 -13.03 -45.69 15.21
N ALA A 558 -12.68 -46.87 15.70
CA ALA A 558 -11.53 -47.17 16.55
C ALA A 558 -10.15 -47.09 15.84
N GLU A 559 -10.03 -46.32 14.76
CA GLU A 559 -8.75 -46.11 14.07
C GLU A 559 -8.07 -44.85 14.62
N VAL A 560 -7.33 -45.01 15.72
CA VAL A 560 -6.25 -44.06 16.02
C VAL A 560 -5.25 -44.19 14.88
N SER A 561 -5.07 -43.15 14.08
CA SER A 561 -4.01 -43.14 13.07
C SER A 561 -2.67 -43.30 13.81
N PRO A 562 -1.82 -44.29 13.47
CA PRO A 562 -0.53 -44.48 14.12
C PRO A 562 0.51 -43.44 13.70
N ILE A 563 0.16 -42.50 12.81
CA ILE A 563 1.08 -41.47 12.33
C ILE A 563 1.48 -40.54 13.47
N GLN A 564 2.79 -40.23 13.52
CA GLN A 564 3.37 -39.31 14.48
C GLN A 564 4.19 -38.25 13.75
N PHE A 565 4.27 -37.07 14.32
CA PHE A 565 4.99 -35.91 13.82
C PHE A 565 6.08 -35.52 14.79
N THR A 566 7.25 -35.19 14.26
CA THR A 566 8.41 -34.68 14.99
C THR A 566 8.42 -33.17 14.80
N LEU A 567 7.99 -32.43 15.82
CA LEU A 567 7.82 -30.97 15.76
C LEU A 567 8.81 -30.29 16.70
N ALA A 568 9.14 -29.03 16.41
CA ALA A 568 9.97 -28.22 17.29
C ALA A 568 9.23 -27.90 18.58
N LYS A 569 9.92 -28.02 19.71
CA LYS A 569 9.42 -27.68 21.03
C LYS A 569 10.02 -26.34 21.49
N HIS A 570 9.15 -25.38 21.78
CA HIS A 570 9.54 -24.06 22.27
C HIS A 570 9.73 -24.03 23.80
N ALA A 571 10.35 -22.96 24.29
CA ALA A 571 10.68 -22.78 25.71
C ALA A 571 9.44 -22.77 26.64
N ASP A 572 8.27 -22.39 26.13
CA ASP A 572 6.99 -22.43 26.85
C ASP A 572 6.30 -23.82 26.81
N ASN A 573 7.00 -24.84 26.29
CA ASN A 573 6.53 -26.20 26.00
C ASN A 573 5.45 -26.30 24.90
N SER A 574 5.16 -25.21 24.18
CA SER A 574 4.37 -25.32 22.95
C SER A 574 5.17 -26.05 21.87
N VAL A 575 4.44 -26.66 20.93
CA VAL A 575 5.02 -27.32 19.75
C VAL A 575 4.56 -26.60 18.49
N ALA A 576 5.46 -26.47 17.52
CA ALA A 576 5.18 -25.95 16.19
C ALA A 576 6.03 -26.68 15.15
N SER A 577 5.54 -26.74 13.92
CA SER A 577 6.25 -27.36 12.79
C SER A 577 7.39 -26.53 12.21
N ASP A 578 7.51 -25.24 12.56
CA ASP A 578 8.54 -24.38 12.00
C ASP A 578 9.01 -23.33 13.04
N ASN A 579 10.22 -22.80 12.87
CA ASN A 579 10.81 -21.76 13.70
C ASN A 579 11.18 -20.55 12.83
N ILE A 580 10.27 -19.59 12.68
CA ILE A 580 10.38 -18.50 11.70
C ILE A 580 10.79 -17.18 12.35
N GLY A 581 11.80 -16.54 11.76
CA GLY A 581 12.09 -15.13 11.98
C GLY A 581 11.20 -14.24 11.11
N LEU A 582 10.19 -13.61 11.70
CA LEU A 582 9.22 -12.79 10.98
C LEU A 582 9.63 -11.31 10.98
N ILE A 583 9.68 -10.70 9.79
CA ILE A 583 9.62 -9.24 9.64
C ILE A 583 8.23 -8.88 9.13
N LEU A 584 7.46 -8.20 9.97
CA LEU A 584 6.10 -7.79 9.65
C LEU A 584 6.08 -6.29 9.32
N PRO A 585 6.03 -5.90 8.03
CA PRO A 585 5.85 -4.51 7.68
C PRO A 585 4.45 -4.04 8.14
N THR A 586 4.34 -2.81 8.64
CA THR A 586 3.02 -2.23 9.01
C THR A 586 2.38 -1.44 7.88
N SER A 587 3.10 -1.24 6.78
CA SER A 587 2.65 -0.48 5.62
C SER A 587 3.26 -0.97 4.32
N LEU A 588 2.59 -0.65 3.22
CA LEU A 588 3.06 -0.99 1.87
C LEU A 588 4.46 -0.43 1.56
N CYS A 589 4.76 0.78 2.03
CA CYS A 589 6.05 1.43 1.84
C CYS A 589 7.20 0.66 2.50
N ALA A 590 6.93 -0.04 3.61
CA ALA A 590 7.91 -0.86 4.30
C ALA A 590 8.06 -2.29 3.72
N GLY A 591 7.07 -2.77 2.94
CA GLY A 591 7.00 -4.17 2.50
C GLY A 591 8.21 -4.65 1.69
N GLN A 592 8.67 -3.85 0.74
CA GLN A 592 9.82 -4.25 -0.08
C GLN A 592 11.14 -4.15 0.68
N VAL A 593 11.29 -3.18 1.58
CA VAL A 593 12.46 -3.09 2.46
C VAL A 593 12.51 -4.32 3.39
N ALA A 594 11.37 -4.72 3.97
CA ALA A 594 11.28 -5.97 4.73
C ALA A 594 11.72 -7.18 3.90
N THR A 595 11.29 -7.27 2.64
CA THR A 595 11.68 -8.35 1.71
C THR A 595 13.18 -8.33 1.40
N MET A 596 13.78 -7.15 1.22
CA MET A 596 15.23 -7.02 1.00
C MET A 596 16.02 -7.49 2.22
N ILE A 597 15.57 -7.10 3.43
CA ILE A 597 16.23 -7.51 4.68
C ILE A 597 16.11 -9.02 4.88
N THR A 598 14.95 -9.63 4.68
CA THR A 598 14.81 -11.09 4.83
C THR A 598 15.61 -11.88 3.81
N GLN A 599 15.78 -11.38 2.58
CA GLN A 599 16.69 -11.98 1.60
C GLN A 599 18.14 -11.98 2.08
N GLN A 600 18.59 -10.89 2.73
CA GLN A 600 19.94 -10.81 3.32
C GLN A 600 20.09 -11.75 4.51
N LEU A 601 19.12 -11.77 5.43
CA LEU A 601 19.11 -12.65 6.60
C LEU A 601 19.11 -14.13 6.21
N ASN A 602 18.27 -14.55 5.24
CA ASN A 602 18.27 -15.93 4.75
C ASN A 602 19.59 -16.34 4.10
N LYS A 603 20.31 -15.40 3.48
CA LYS A 603 21.65 -15.66 2.93
C LYS A 603 22.71 -15.78 4.03
N GLN A 604 22.60 -14.97 5.09
CA GLN A 604 23.55 -14.91 6.19
C GLN A 604 23.41 -16.08 7.18
N TYR A 605 22.17 -16.48 7.45
CA TYR A 605 21.81 -17.49 8.46
C TYR A 605 21.20 -18.74 7.83
N ALA A 606 21.63 -19.09 6.62
CA ALA A 606 21.26 -20.36 5.99
C ALA A 606 21.61 -21.52 6.94
N ASP A 607 20.68 -22.46 7.12
CA ASP A 607 20.83 -23.65 7.96
C ASP A 607 21.09 -23.37 9.46
N HIS A 608 20.62 -22.23 9.98
CA HIS A 608 20.75 -21.90 11.40
C HIS A 608 19.87 -22.84 12.27
N PRO A 609 20.38 -23.38 13.40
CA PRO A 609 19.65 -24.39 14.18
C PRO A 609 18.41 -23.87 14.92
N GLU A 610 18.31 -22.56 15.16
CA GLU A 610 17.20 -21.95 15.92
C GLU A 610 16.10 -21.34 15.05
N VAL A 611 16.42 -21.01 13.81
CA VAL A 611 15.50 -20.38 12.86
C VAL A 611 15.68 -21.05 11.53
N SER A 612 14.61 -21.65 11.01
CA SER A 612 14.63 -22.34 9.71
C SER A 612 14.79 -21.36 8.56
N ARG A 613 14.15 -20.19 8.67
CA ARG A 613 14.13 -19.13 7.65
C ARG A 613 13.56 -17.82 8.19
N PHE A 614 13.80 -16.76 7.43
CA PHE A 614 13.23 -15.43 7.64
C PHE A 614 12.15 -15.14 6.61
N VAL A 615 11.02 -14.58 7.05
CA VAL A 615 9.87 -14.29 6.20
C VAL A 615 9.47 -12.84 6.34
N ALA A 616 9.21 -12.17 5.22
CA ALA A 616 8.56 -10.87 5.19
C ALA A 616 7.16 -11.03 4.62
N LEU A 617 6.16 -10.45 5.29
CA LEU A 617 4.77 -10.43 4.81
C LEU A 617 4.45 -9.07 4.20
N ALA A 618 5.06 -8.79 3.05
CA ALA A 618 4.81 -7.56 2.30
C ALA A 618 3.37 -7.51 1.79
N HIS A 619 2.67 -6.41 2.05
CA HIS A 619 1.28 -6.19 1.66
C HIS A 619 1.05 -4.76 1.17
N THR A 620 -0.16 -4.45 0.70
CA THR A 620 -0.52 -3.17 0.08
C THR A 620 -1.30 -2.23 1.00
N GLU A 621 -1.53 -2.64 2.25
CA GLU A 621 -2.31 -1.88 3.23
C GLU A 621 -1.45 -1.04 4.18
N GLY A 622 -2.10 -0.26 5.05
CA GLY A 622 -1.48 0.55 6.12
C GLY A 622 -1.41 2.05 5.82
N CYS A 623 -1.34 2.43 4.55
CA CYS A 623 -1.39 3.83 4.10
C CYS A 623 -2.72 4.15 3.40
N GLY A 624 -3.22 5.38 3.52
CA GLY A 624 -4.32 5.88 2.67
C GLY A 624 -5.57 4.99 2.60
N ASN A 625 -5.92 4.31 3.70
CA ASN A 625 -7.09 3.44 3.79
C ASN A 625 -8.18 4.08 4.68
N SER A 626 -9.44 3.74 4.44
CA SER A 626 -10.56 4.03 5.35
C SER A 626 -10.30 3.49 6.76
N GLY A 627 -10.69 4.24 7.78
CA GLY A 627 -10.59 3.80 9.18
C GLY A 627 -11.67 2.81 9.59
N GLY A 628 -11.81 2.54 10.89
CA GLY A 628 -12.88 1.72 11.43
C GLY A 628 -12.68 0.22 11.18
N GLN A 629 -13.69 -0.48 10.65
CA GLN A 629 -13.64 -1.93 10.50
C GLN A 629 -12.50 -2.43 9.61
N ALA A 630 -12.15 -1.69 8.55
CA ALA A 630 -11.04 -2.07 7.66
C ALA A 630 -9.68 -2.04 8.39
N GLU A 631 -9.48 -1.03 9.25
CA GLU A 631 -8.28 -0.89 10.08
C GLU A 631 -8.21 -1.97 11.17
N GLN A 632 -9.33 -2.28 11.83
CA GLN A 632 -9.42 -3.37 12.81
C GLN A 632 -9.16 -4.74 12.20
N LEU A 633 -9.74 -5.01 11.02
CA LEU A 633 -9.52 -6.25 10.28
C LEU A 633 -8.05 -6.40 9.87
N HIS A 634 -7.42 -5.32 9.42
CA HIS A 634 -5.99 -5.28 9.11
C HIS A 634 -5.15 -5.58 10.36
N ALA A 635 -5.35 -4.86 11.46
CA ALA A 635 -4.62 -5.04 12.71
C ALA A 635 -4.75 -6.47 13.24
N ARG A 636 -5.98 -7.01 13.30
CA ARG A 636 -6.26 -8.38 13.73
C ARG A 636 -5.50 -9.41 12.90
N THR A 637 -5.50 -9.26 11.58
CA THR A 637 -4.81 -10.20 10.68
C THR A 637 -3.30 -10.17 10.90
N LEU A 638 -2.70 -8.98 11.03
CA LEU A 638 -1.28 -8.85 11.34
C LEU A 638 -0.93 -9.45 12.71
N ILE A 639 -1.72 -9.17 13.74
CA ILE A 639 -1.53 -9.73 15.08
C ILE A 639 -1.69 -11.26 15.08
N GLY A 640 -2.59 -11.81 14.26
CA GLY A 640 -2.71 -13.26 14.05
C GLY A 640 -1.39 -13.88 13.57
N HIS A 641 -0.70 -13.24 12.63
CA HIS A 641 0.66 -13.65 12.21
C HIS A 641 1.71 -13.45 13.31
N VAL A 642 1.67 -12.34 14.06
CA VAL A 642 2.61 -12.09 15.19
C VAL A 642 2.50 -13.17 16.27
N THR A 643 1.29 -13.66 16.52
CA THR A 643 0.97 -14.66 17.54
C THR A 643 1.01 -16.09 17.02
N HIS A 644 1.35 -16.29 15.75
CA HIS A 644 1.34 -17.59 15.12
C HIS A 644 2.35 -18.55 15.78
N PRO A 645 2.01 -19.84 16.01
CA PRO A 645 2.89 -20.78 16.73
C PRO A 645 4.29 -20.94 16.10
N MET A 646 4.38 -20.88 14.77
CA MET A 646 5.65 -20.96 14.04
C MET A 646 6.57 -19.74 14.18
N VAL A 647 6.14 -18.64 14.82
CA VAL A 647 6.96 -17.43 14.96
C VAL A 647 7.81 -17.53 16.23
N SER A 648 9.13 -17.63 16.07
CA SER A 648 10.07 -17.61 17.19
C SER A 648 10.51 -16.19 17.54
N HIS A 649 10.75 -15.37 16.52
CA HIS A 649 11.16 -13.98 16.65
C HIS A 649 10.38 -13.13 15.65
N CYS A 650 9.81 -12.02 16.12
CA CYS A 650 9.08 -11.09 15.25
C CYS A 650 9.56 -9.66 15.46
N LEU A 651 9.81 -8.97 14.35
CA LEU A 651 10.10 -7.55 14.30
C LEU A 651 9.05 -6.85 13.44
N LEU A 652 8.43 -5.80 13.98
CA LEU A 652 7.58 -4.90 13.22
C LEU A 652 8.46 -3.82 12.56
N LEU A 653 8.27 -3.66 11.25
CA LEU A 653 8.94 -2.64 10.45
C LEU A 653 7.93 -1.62 9.97
N GLU A 654 7.93 -0.44 10.58
CA GLU A 654 7.13 0.67 10.08
C GLU A 654 7.90 1.49 9.07
N HIS A 655 7.14 2.26 8.29
CA HIS A 655 7.69 3.34 7.51
C HIS A 655 7.83 4.61 8.36
N GLY A 656 6.77 5.00 9.06
CA GLY A 656 6.68 6.10 10.03
C GLY A 656 5.55 7.13 9.75
N CYS A 657 4.84 7.02 8.63
CA CYS A 657 3.77 7.96 8.23
C CYS A 657 2.41 7.32 7.94
N GLU A 658 2.32 6.00 7.98
CA GLU A 658 1.10 5.21 7.93
C GLU A 658 0.16 5.48 9.11
N LYS A 659 -1.08 5.02 8.99
CA LYS A 659 -2.04 5.02 10.12
C LYS A 659 -1.68 3.95 11.15
N THR A 660 -1.25 2.79 10.67
CA THR A 660 -0.98 1.57 11.45
C THR A 660 0.46 1.49 11.97
N HIS A 661 1.03 2.62 12.40
CA HIS A 661 2.42 2.69 12.89
C HIS A 661 2.67 1.80 14.14
N ASN A 662 3.93 1.61 14.53
CA ASN A 662 4.31 0.70 15.63
C ASN A 662 3.58 0.98 16.95
N ASP A 663 3.34 2.24 17.31
CA ASP A 663 2.58 2.58 18.52
C ASP A 663 1.09 2.18 18.43
N PHE A 664 0.49 2.27 17.23
CA PHE A 664 -0.88 1.80 16.99
C PHE A 664 -0.92 0.28 17.15
N MET A 665 0.02 -0.45 16.52
CA MET A 665 0.08 -1.90 16.64
C MET A 665 0.34 -2.37 18.07
N ARG A 666 1.12 -1.62 18.87
CA ARG A 666 1.29 -1.87 20.31
C ARG A 666 -0.03 -1.74 21.06
N HIS A 667 -0.77 -0.66 20.81
CA HIS A 667 -2.06 -0.43 21.45
C HIS A 667 -3.07 -1.54 21.09
N GLU A 668 -3.17 -1.91 19.82
CA GLU A 668 -4.04 -3.01 19.37
C GLU A 668 -3.65 -4.35 20.00
N MET A 669 -2.34 -4.63 20.12
CA MET A 669 -1.85 -5.82 20.83
C MET A 669 -2.24 -5.81 22.31
N GLU A 670 -2.10 -4.67 23.00
CA GLU A 670 -2.52 -4.52 24.40
C GLU A 670 -4.03 -4.79 24.57
N GLU A 671 -4.87 -4.19 23.72
CA GLU A 671 -6.33 -4.42 23.71
C GLU A 671 -6.68 -5.89 23.45
N MET A 672 -5.91 -6.58 22.60
CA MET A 672 -6.09 -8.01 22.29
C MET A 672 -5.42 -8.95 23.31
N GLY A 673 -4.72 -8.42 24.32
CA GLY A 673 -4.02 -9.22 25.34
C GLY A 673 -2.74 -9.90 24.85
N VAL A 674 -2.09 -9.34 23.83
CA VAL A 674 -0.85 -9.84 23.23
C VAL A 674 0.35 -9.07 23.80
N ASP A 675 1.32 -9.80 24.37
CA ASP A 675 2.55 -9.20 24.90
C ASP A 675 3.48 -8.73 23.77
N ALA A 676 3.59 -7.41 23.62
CA ALA A 676 4.45 -6.76 22.63
C ALA A 676 5.92 -6.61 23.10
N SER A 677 6.24 -6.85 24.37
CA SER A 677 7.60 -6.63 24.94
C SER A 677 8.67 -7.54 24.34
N ARG A 678 8.23 -8.67 23.77
CA ARG A 678 9.05 -9.68 23.10
C ARG A 678 9.32 -9.37 21.62
N LEU A 679 8.72 -8.30 21.07
CA LEU A 679 8.85 -7.92 19.66
C LEU A 679 9.98 -6.91 19.43
N GLY A 680 10.58 -6.97 18.25
CA GLY A 680 11.45 -5.93 17.71
C GLY A 680 10.63 -4.81 17.06
N PHE A 681 11.14 -3.58 17.09
CA PHE A 681 10.51 -2.45 16.42
C PHE A 681 11.56 -1.60 15.71
N ALA A 682 11.32 -1.33 14.43
CA ALA A 682 12.16 -0.48 13.60
C ALA A 682 11.30 0.42 12.72
N SER A 683 11.86 1.56 12.31
CA SER A 683 11.18 2.61 11.57
C SER A 683 12.11 3.17 10.51
N ILE A 684 11.74 3.04 9.23
CA ILE A 684 12.57 3.51 8.11
C ILE A 684 12.84 5.01 8.25
N GLN A 685 11.80 5.81 8.55
CA GLN A 685 11.90 7.27 8.59
C GLN A 685 12.58 7.80 9.86
N LEU A 686 12.44 7.11 11.00
CA LEU A 686 13.03 7.55 12.26
C LEU A 686 14.46 7.02 12.47
N ASP A 687 14.78 5.84 11.93
CA ASP A 687 16.09 5.19 12.12
C ASP A 687 17.14 5.61 11.08
N GLY A 688 16.84 6.57 10.19
CA GLY A 688 17.81 7.13 9.25
C GLY A 688 17.87 6.45 7.88
N GLY A 689 16.73 5.95 7.40
CA GLY A 689 16.57 5.47 6.05
C GLY A 689 16.88 3.98 5.87
N ILE A 690 16.86 3.52 4.62
CA ILE A 690 16.84 2.09 4.28
C ILE A 690 18.10 1.38 4.78
N ALA A 691 19.28 1.98 4.57
CA ALA A 691 20.55 1.36 4.96
C ALA A 691 20.69 1.23 6.49
N LYS A 692 20.27 2.25 7.24
CA LYS A 692 20.39 2.28 8.70
C LYS A 692 19.40 1.36 9.39
N VAL A 693 18.15 1.35 8.91
CA VAL A 693 17.14 0.44 9.45
C VAL A 693 17.47 -1.02 9.14
N THR A 694 18.05 -1.32 7.96
CA THR A 694 18.56 -2.66 7.62
C THR A 694 19.58 -3.12 8.66
N GLN A 695 20.61 -2.31 8.94
CA GLN A 695 21.63 -2.62 9.96
C GLN A 695 21.02 -2.83 11.35
N LYS A 696 20.03 -2.01 11.74
CA LYS A 696 19.33 -2.14 13.03
C LYS A 696 18.57 -3.45 13.13
N VAL A 697 17.84 -3.83 12.09
CA VAL A 697 17.07 -5.08 12.05
C VAL A 697 18.00 -6.29 12.06
N GLU A 698 19.07 -6.29 11.26
CA GLU A 698 20.08 -7.36 11.27
C GLU A 698 20.72 -7.53 12.64
N ALA A 699 21.09 -6.41 13.30
CA ALA A 699 21.66 -6.45 14.64
C ALA A 699 20.67 -7.02 15.67
N TRP A 700 19.38 -6.67 15.56
CA TRP A 700 18.34 -7.19 16.46
C TRP A 700 18.19 -8.72 16.32
N PHE A 701 18.11 -9.25 15.09
CA PHE A 701 18.05 -10.70 14.90
C PHE A 701 19.33 -11.39 15.35
N ALA A 702 20.50 -10.81 15.07
CA ALA A 702 21.77 -11.36 15.53
C ALA A 702 21.82 -11.50 17.06
N GLU A 703 21.36 -10.49 17.81
CA GLU A 703 21.28 -10.54 19.27
C GLU A 703 20.35 -11.67 19.74
N ARG A 704 19.17 -11.82 19.14
CA ARG A 704 18.19 -12.85 19.51
C ARG A 704 18.70 -14.26 19.27
N LEU A 705 19.32 -14.50 18.12
CA LEU A 705 19.92 -15.80 17.77
C LEU A 705 21.13 -16.17 18.62
N THR A 706 21.83 -15.19 19.21
CA THR A 706 22.92 -15.50 20.17
C THR A 706 22.42 -15.82 21.58
N ALA A 707 21.22 -15.36 21.92
CA ALA A 707 20.60 -15.56 23.22
C ALA A 707 19.72 -16.82 23.30
N GLY A 708 19.44 -17.45 22.16
CA GLY A 708 18.60 -18.62 22.07
C GLY A 708 19.25 -19.89 22.60
N THR A 709 18.42 -20.92 22.75
CA THR A 709 18.82 -22.30 22.98
C THR A 709 18.22 -23.16 21.88
N THR A 710 18.96 -24.18 21.44
CA THR A 710 18.48 -25.18 20.47
C THR A 710 17.11 -25.72 20.85
N SER A 711 16.16 -25.74 19.91
CA SER A 711 14.84 -26.32 20.16
C SER A 711 14.95 -27.84 20.30
N ASP A 712 14.42 -28.38 21.39
CA ASP A 712 14.21 -29.82 21.51
C ASP A 712 13.12 -30.27 20.52
N GLU A 713 13.16 -31.52 20.09
CA GLU A 713 12.08 -32.12 19.29
C GLU A 713 11.03 -32.78 20.19
N ALA A 714 9.77 -32.73 19.77
CA ALA A 714 8.65 -33.42 20.41
C ALA A 714 7.93 -34.32 19.40
N ILE A 715 7.67 -35.56 19.80
CA ILE A 715 6.84 -36.50 19.03
C ILE A 715 5.38 -36.33 19.46
N VAL A 716 4.52 -35.96 18.53
CA VAL A 716 3.08 -35.76 18.75
C VAL A 716 2.25 -36.55 17.75
N GLY A 717 1.03 -36.91 18.11
CA GLY A 717 0.05 -37.49 17.19
C GLY A 717 -0.76 -36.42 16.45
N LEU A 718 -1.95 -36.81 15.97
CA LEU A 718 -2.88 -35.91 15.26
C LEU A 718 -3.35 -34.73 16.12
N GLU A 719 -3.30 -34.85 17.45
CA GLU A 719 -3.60 -33.77 18.38
C GLU A 719 -2.67 -32.56 18.23
N GLY A 720 -1.47 -32.77 17.68
CA GLY A 720 -0.50 -31.70 17.40
C GLY A 720 -0.79 -30.93 16.11
N LEU A 721 -1.67 -31.44 15.23
CA LEU A 721 -1.91 -30.83 13.93
C LEU A 721 -2.79 -29.59 13.99
N ARG A 722 -2.42 -28.60 13.17
CA ARG A 722 -3.19 -27.37 12.94
C ARG A 722 -3.33 -27.18 11.42
N ILE A 723 -4.46 -27.55 10.85
CA ILE A 723 -4.64 -27.59 9.38
C ILE A 723 -5.70 -26.60 8.90
N GLY A 724 -5.42 -25.92 7.80
CA GLY A 724 -6.41 -25.20 7.00
C GLY A 724 -6.85 -26.04 5.81
N ILE A 725 -8.13 -26.03 5.47
CA ILE A 725 -8.64 -26.74 4.28
C ILE A 725 -9.48 -25.79 3.45
N LEU A 726 -9.15 -25.65 2.16
CA LEU A 726 -9.94 -24.88 1.20
C LEU A 726 -10.04 -25.59 -0.16
N SER A 727 -11.01 -25.14 -0.96
CA SER A 727 -11.14 -25.52 -2.37
C SER A 727 -11.41 -24.28 -3.22
N ASP A 728 -10.95 -24.33 -4.46
CA ASP A 728 -11.40 -23.41 -5.50
C ASP A 728 -12.58 -24.06 -6.25
N GLY A 729 -13.78 -23.49 -6.12
CA GLY A 729 -14.98 -24.02 -6.74
C GLY A 729 -15.61 -25.26 -6.07
N ALA A 730 -16.51 -25.90 -6.81
CA ALA A 730 -17.33 -27.02 -6.32
C ALA A 730 -16.50 -28.29 -6.07
N ILE A 731 -16.86 -29.03 -5.02
CA ILE A 731 -16.20 -30.28 -4.65
C ILE A 731 -17.09 -31.48 -4.98
N GLU A 732 -16.49 -32.51 -5.57
CA GLU A 732 -17.17 -33.78 -5.83
C GLU A 732 -17.24 -34.71 -4.60
N GLY A 733 -18.12 -35.73 -4.67
CA GLY A 733 -18.45 -36.58 -3.53
C GLY A 733 -17.25 -37.28 -2.86
N GLU A 734 -16.32 -37.85 -3.63
CA GLU A 734 -15.17 -38.57 -3.08
C GLU A 734 -14.14 -37.64 -2.42
N ALA A 735 -13.89 -36.48 -3.02
CA ALA A 735 -13.02 -35.44 -2.45
C ALA A 735 -13.62 -34.89 -1.15
N GLY A 736 -14.94 -34.62 -1.14
CA GLY A 736 -15.64 -34.18 0.06
C GLY A 736 -15.62 -35.22 1.18
N ALA A 737 -15.79 -36.50 0.86
CA ALA A 737 -15.71 -37.59 1.83
C ALA A 737 -14.30 -37.76 2.43
N LEU A 738 -13.25 -37.65 1.60
CA LEU A 738 -11.86 -37.66 2.04
C LEU A 738 -11.59 -36.55 3.06
N LEU A 739 -11.92 -35.31 2.71
CA LEU A 739 -11.66 -34.15 3.56
C LEU A 739 -12.50 -34.21 4.84
N ALA A 740 -13.73 -34.76 4.78
CA ALA A 740 -14.54 -34.99 5.98
C ALA A 740 -13.94 -36.04 6.91
N ARG A 741 -13.34 -37.11 6.36
CA ARG A 741 -12.61 -38.10 7.16
C ARG A 741 -11.40 -37.47 7.82
N LEU A 742 -10.60 -36.69 7.08
CA LEU A 742 -9.45 -35.97 7.63
C LEU A 742 -9.86 -35.03 8.76
N THR A 743 -10.90 -34.21 8.55
CA THR A 743 -11.41 -33.27 9.55
C THR A 743 -11.80 -33.99 10.85
N ARG A 744 -12.56 -35.08 10.75
CA ARG A 744 -13.00 -35.85 11.93
C ARG A 744 -11.84 -36.53 12.66
N LEU A 745 -10.83 -37.03 11.94
CA LEU A 745 -9.64 -37.63 12.54
C LEU A 745 -8.82 -36.61 13.34
N VAL A 746 -8.56 -35.44 12.75
CA VAL A 746 -7.76 -34.40 13.41
C VAL A 746 -8.50 -33.81 14.61
N VAL A 747 -9.75 -33.39 14.43
CA VAL A 747 -10.55 -32.80 15.52
C VAL A 747 -10.86 -33.83 16.61
N GLY A 748 -11.15 -35.08 16.24
CA GLY A 748 -11.40 -36.16 17.20
C GLY A 748 -10.19 -36.51 18.06
N ALA A 749 -8.97 -36.28 17.55
CA ALA A 749 -7.74 -36.41 18.33
C ALA A 749 -7.44 -35.17 19.20
N GLY A 750 -8.13 -34.03 18.99
CA GLY A 750 -7.89 -32.77 19.70
C GLY A 750 -7.02 -31.77 18.94
N GLY A 751 -6.79 -31.99 17.64
CA GLY A 751 -6.13 -31.05 16.74
C GLY A 751 -7.05 -29.89 16.30
N LEU A 752 -6.52 -29.00 15.46
CA LEU A 752 -7.22 -27.83 14.92
C LEU A 752 -7.47 -28.00 13.42
N VAL A 753 -8.71 -27.74 13.00
CA VAL A 753 -9.10 -27.62 11.59
C VAL A 753 -9.83 -26.31 11.39
N VAL A 754 -9.36 -25.50 10.45
CA VAL A 754 -10.00 -24.23 10.06
C VAL A 754 -10.41 -24.28 8.58
N VAL A 755 -11.65 -23.91 8.29
CA VAL A 755 -12.18 -23.83 6.93
C VAL A 755 -12.68 -22.41 6.66
N PRO A 756 -12.30 -21.77 5.55
CA PRO A 756 -12.84 -20.45 5.21
C PRO A 756 -14.31 -20.55 4.79
N GLN A 757 -15.12 -19.56 5.16
CA GLN A 757 -16.56 -19.53 4.89
C GLN A 757 -16.90 -19.62 3.39
N ASN A 758 -16.09 -19.03 2.52
CA ASN A 758 -16.25 -19.09 1.06
C ASN A 758 -15.74 -20.40 0.41
N SER A 759 -15.25 -21.37 1.21
CA SER A 759 -14.77 -22.65 0.69
C SER A 759 -15.93 -23.47 0.10
N GLY A 760 -15.75 -23.99 -1.11
CA GLY A 760 -16.70 -24.93 -1.73
C GLY A 760 -16.94 -26.17 -0.87
N LEU A 761 -16.00 -26.52 0.02
CA LEU A 761 -16.12 -27.59 1.02
C LEU A 761 -17.36 -27.46 1.90
N LEU A 762 -17.68 -26.23 2.33
CA LEU A 762 -18.82 -25.98 3.19
C LEU A 762 -20.15 -26.10 2.45
N THR A 763 -20.15 -26.17 1.11
CA THR A 763 -21.34 -26.41 0.29
C THR A 763 -21.46 -27.86 -0.20
N ALA A 764 -20.40 -28.66 -0.06
CA ALA A 764 -20.37 -30.04 -0.54
C ALA A 764 -21.13 -31.00 0.39
N ASP A 765 -22.18 -31.64 -0.13
CA ASP A 765 -23.06 -32.54 0.64
C ASP A 765 -22.29 -33.66 1.36
N ALA A 766 -21.33 -34.28 0.67
CA ALA A 766 -20.50 -35.36 1.22
C ALA A 766 -19.67 -34.90 2.43
N TYR A 767 -19.25 -33.62 2.45
CA TYR A 767 -18.55 -33.04 3.58
C TYR A 767 -19.50 -32.65 4.70
N ARG A 768 -20.52 -31.85 4.38
CA ARG A 768 -21.48 -31.30 5.36
C ARG A 768 -22.17 -32.40 6.15
N SER A 769 -22.74 -33.39 5.46
CA SER A 769 -23.51 -34.48 6.09
C SER A 769 -22.65 -35.40 6.96
N SER A 770 -21.34 -35.44 6.71
CA SER A 770 -20.39 -36.24 7.48
C SER A 770 -19.83 -35.48 8.69
N VAL A 771 -19.68 -34.16 8.61
CA VAL A 771 -19.02 -33.33 9.63
C VAL A 771 -20.03 -32.68 10.58
N PHE A 772 -21.13 -32.13 10.07
CA PHE A 772 -22.06 -31.33 10.89
C PHE A 772 -23.32 -32.09 11.25
N ALA A 773 -23.75 -31.99 12.51
CA ALA A 773 -25.05 -32.49 12.95
C ALA A 773 -26.20 -31.51 12.66
N GLN A 774 -25.88 -30.22 12.47
CA GLN A 774 -26.84 -29.13 12.27
C GLN A 774 -26.74 -28.58 10.84
N SER A 775 -27.85 -28.06 10.32
CA SER A 775 -27.92 -27.55 8.95
C SER A 775 -27.44 -26.11 8.79
N ASP A 776 -27.44 -25.31 9.85
CA ASP A 776 -27.07 -23.89 9.82
C ASP A 776 -25.84 -23.65 10.71
N VAL A 777 -24.65 -23.68 10.11
CA VAL A 777 -23.38 -23.53 10.81
C VAL A 777 -22.76 -22.21 10.36
N GLN A 778 -22.57 -21.29 11.30
CA GLN A 778 -22.04 -19.96 11.07
C GLN A 778 -20.53 -19.89 11.37
N PRO A 779 -19.80 -18.89 10.86
CA PRO A 779 -18.43 -18.63 11.25
C PRO A 779 -18.26 -18.55 12.76
N SER A 780 -17.26 -19.25 13.28
CA SER A 780 -16.92 -19.27 14.71
C SER A 780 -15.81 -18.30 15.06
N ILE A 781 -15.01 -17.88 14.08
CA ILE A 781 -13.88 -16.94 14.26
C ILE A 781 -13.91 -15.88 13.17
N ALA A 782 -13.46 -14.68 13.50
CA ALA A 782 -13.38 -13.60 12.54
C ALA A 782 -12.21 -13.81 11.56
N TYR A 783 -12.25 -13.12 10.43
CA TYR A 783 -11.15 -13.16 9.46
C TYR A 783 -9.82 -12.76 10.12
N GLY A 784 -8.82 -13.63 9.99
CA GLY A 784 -7.47 -13.41 10.54
C GLY A 784 -7.35 -13.51 12.06
N GLU A 785 -8.39 -13.97 12.76
CA GLU A 785 -8.37 -14.15 14.21
C GLU A 785 -7.55 -15.39 14.61
N HIS A 786 -6.58 -15.21 15.51
CA HIS A 786 -5.81 -16.32 16.07
C HIS A 786 -6.70 -17.25 16.90
N VAL A 787 -6.70 -18.54 16.58
CA VAL A 787 -7.54 -19.54 17.26
C VAL A 787 -7.01 -19.84 18.65
N ARG A 788 -7.85 -19.58 19.67
CA ARG A 788 -7.49 -19.78 21.09
C ARG A 788 -7.78 -21.19 21.60
N ARG A 789 -8.74 -21.90 21.00
CA ARG A 789 -9.16 -23.25 21.40
C ARG A 789 -9.10 -24.17 20.20
N ARG A 790 -8.53 -25.36 20.35
CA ARG A 790 -8.49 -26.35 19.28
C ARG A 790 -9.88 -26.94 19.04
N GLY A 791 -10.12 -27.40 17.82
CA GLY A 791 -11.40 -27.92 17.38
C GLY A 791 -11.63 -27.64 15.89
N PHE A 792 -12.90 -27.71 15.47
CA PHE A 792 -13.30 -27.29 14.15
C PHE A 792 -13.76 -25.83 14.17
N HIS A 793 -13.24 -25.01 13.27
CA HIS A 793 -13.64 -23.61 13.12
C HIS A 793 -13.96 -23.27 11.68
N ILE A 794 -14.94 -22.37 11.51
CA ILE A 794 -15.17 -21.67 10.26
C ILE A 794 -14.71 -20.23 10.44
N MET A 795 -13.84 -19.76 9.55
CA MET A 795 -13.36 -18.37 9.51
C MET A 795 -14.23 -17.54 8.58
N GLU A 796 -14.65 -16.35 9.00
CA GLU A 796 -15.28 -15.36 8.12
C GLU A 796 -14.40 -15.04 6.91
N THR A 797 -15.02 -14.79 5.75
CA THR A 797 -14.31 -14.41 4.52
C THR A 797 -14.95 -13.19 3.86
N PRO A 798 -14.58 -11.97 4.28
CA PRO A 798 -15.08 -10.74 3.66
C PRO A 798 -14.30 -10.46 2.36
N THR A 799 -14.19 -11.46 1.50
CA THR A 799 -13.48 -11.45 0.23
C THR A 799 -13.85 -12.67 -0.61
N GLU A 800 -13.78 -12.52 -1.93
CA GLU A 800 -13.86 -13.60 -2.92
C GLU A 800 -12.48 -13.98 -3.46
N HIS A 801 -11.43 -13.22 -3.11
CA HIS A 801 -10.07 -13.45 -3.60
C HIS A 801 -9.39 -14.54 -2.77
N TRP A 802 -8.87 -15.59 -3.42
CA TRP A 802 -8.26 -16.70 -2.68
C TRP A 802 -6.97 -16.33 -1.96
N VAL A 803 -6.13 -15.44 -2.51
CA VAL A 803 -4.89 -15.04 -1.82
C VAL A 803 -5.24 -14.33 -0.52
N GLU A 804 -6.28 -13.50 -0.54
CA GLU A 804 -6.76 -12.84 0.67
C GLU A 804 -7.34 -13.87 1.64
N THR A 805 -8.18 -14.78 1.16
CA THR A 805 -8.72 -15.88 1.96
C THR A 805 -7.61 -16.69 2.65
N VAL A 806 -6.57 -17.05 1.90
CA VAL A 806 -5.41 -17.80 2.38
C VAL A 806 -4.58 -16.98 3.37
N THR A 807 -4.42 -15.68 3.16
CA THR A 807 -3.72 -14.79 4.11
C THR A 807 -4.45 -14.71 5.46
N GLY A 808 -5.78 -14.59 5.44
CA GLY A 808 -6.59 -14.65 6.67
C GLY A 808 -6.52 -16.02 7.34
N LEU A 809 -6.64 -17.09 6.56
CA LEU A 809 -6.59 -18.47 7.06
C LEU A 809 -5.23 -18.76 7.72
N ALA A 810 -4.13 -18.33 7.12
CA ALA A 810 -2.80 -18.47 7.69
C ALA A 810 -2.66 -17.76 9.04
N ALA A 811 -3.27 -16.57 9.21
CA ALA A 811 -3.21 -15.81 10.45
C ALA A 811 -3.93 -16.51 11.63
N THR A 812 -4.78 -17.51 11.37
CA THR A 812 -5.55 -18.19 12.44
C THR A 812 -4.70 -19.13 13.30
N GLY A 813 -3.43 -19.34 12.98
CA GLY A 813 -2.53 -20.25 13.71
C GLY A 813 -2.40 -21.64 13.09
N ILE A 814 -2.91 -21.85 11.88
CA ILE A 814 -2.75 -23.12 11.14
C ILE A 814 -1.36 -23.23 10.50
N GLU A 815 -0.79 -24.43 10.54
CA GLU A 815 0.61 -24.68 10.17
C GLU A 815 0.78 -25.32 8.80
N ILE A 816 -0.32 -25.76 8.18
CA ILE A 816 -0.33 -26.24 6.80
C ILE A 816 -1.71 -26.04 6.18
N ILE A 817 -1.73 -25.70 4.89
CA ILE A 817 -2.93 -25.53 4.11
C ILE A 817 -3.06 -26.67 3.11
N ILE A 818 -4.25 -27.26 3.04
CA ILE A 818 -4.61 -28.28 2.06
C ILE A 818 -5.58 -27.62 1.08
N ALA A 819 -5.12 -27.44 -0.15
CA ALA A 819 -5.85 -26.77 -1.21
C ALA A 819 -6.31 -27.78 -2.25
N LEU A 820 -7.62 -28.04 -2.31
CA LEU A 820 -8.19 -28.81 -3.39
C LEU A 820 -8.30 -27.93 -4.63
N VAL A 821 -7.49 -28.25 -5.62
CA VAL A 821 -7.36 -27.49 -6.86
C VAL A 821 -8.57 -27.74 -7.75
N GLY A 822 -9.26 -26.67 -8.14
CA GLY A 822 -10.41 -26.69 -9.05
C GLY A 822 -9.99 -26.76 -10.51
N GLU A 823 -9.93 -25.61 -11.18
CA GLU A 823 -9.57 -25.53 -12.61
C GLU A 823 -8.07 -25.35 -12.84
N ARG A 824 -7.37 -24.68 -11.92
CA ARG A 824 -5.94 -24.39 -12.02
C ARG A 824 -5.28 -24.30 -10.65
N PRO A 825 -3.95 -24.52 -10.54
CA PRO A 825 -3.23 -24.38 -9.29
C PRO A 825 -3.32 -22.95 -8.73
N MET A 826 -3.34 -22.84 -7.41
CA MET A 826 -3.49 -21.57 -6.70
C MET A 826 -2.13 -20.97 -6.34
N GLN A 827 -2.02 -19.65 -6.28
CA GLN A 827 -0.87 -18.99 -5.66
C GLN A 827 -0.75 -19.44 -4.19
N THR A 828 0.44 -19.82 -3.78
CA THR A 828 0.73 -20.29 -2.42
C THR A 828 1.10 -19.13 -1.49
N HIS A 829 1.14 -19.39 -0.19
CA HIS A 829 1.45 -18.42 0.85
C HIS A 829 2.95 -18.41 1.20
N PRO A 830 3.56 -17.25 1.55
CA PRO A 830 4.99 -17.17 1.89
C PRO A 830 5.34 -17.72 3.28
N PHE A 831 4.35 -17.81 4.16
CA PHE A 831 4.54 -18.16 5.57
C PHE A 831 4.09 -19.60 5.86
N VAL A 832 2.80 -19.92 5.74
CA VAL A 832 2.30 -21.29 5.89
C VAL A 832 2.48 -22.11 4.60
N PRO A 833 3.06 -23.34 4.65
CA PRO A 833 3.12 -24.21 3.49
C PRO A 833 1.71 -24.61 3.00
N MET A 834 1.53 -24.66 1.68
CA MET A 834 0.25 -24.98 1.04
C MET A 834 0.42 -26.12 0.05
N LEU A 835 -0.26 -27.24 0.30
CA LEU A 835 -0.27 -28.42 -0.57
C LEU A 835 -1.38 -28.31 -1.61
N GLN A 836 -1.01 -28.36 -2.88
CA GLN A 836 -1.92 -28.42 -4.03
C GLN A 836 -2.31 -29.88 -4.27
N ILE A 837 -3.58 -30.22 -4.03
CA ILE A 837 -4.10 -31.58 -4.21
C ILE A 837 -5.20 -31.62 -5.27
N ALA A 838 -5.27 -32.72 -6.01
CA ALA A 838 -6.32 -32.99 -6.98
C ALA A 838 -6.77 -34.45 -6.92
N THR A 839 -8.04 -34.72 -7.19
CA THR A 839 -8.57 -36.09 -7.34
C THR A 839 -8.50 -36.56 -8.80
N THR A 840 -8.80 -37.83 -9.03
CA THR A 840 -8.91 -38.44 -10.37
C THR A 840 -9.94 -37.79 -11.28
N SER A 841 -10.97 -37.18 -10.71
CA SER A 841 -12.05 -36.51 -11.43
C SER A 841 -11.80 -35.02 -11.66
N ALA A 842 -10.78 -34.44 -11.01
CA ALA A 842 -10.36 -33.07 -11.27
C ALA A 842 -9.92 -32.88 -12.72
N ASN A 843 -10.03 -31.64 -13.24
CA ASN A 843 -9.77 -31.31 -14.63
C ASN A 843 -8.42 -31.90 -15.11
N ALA A 844 -8.47 -32.73 -16.15
CA ALA A 844 -7.28 -33.36 -16.75
C ALA A 844 -6.26 -32.34 -17.29
N ALA A 845 -6.64 -31.05 -17.38
CA ALA A 845 -5.77 -29.95 -17.76
C ALA A 845 -4.78 -29.51 -16.65
N ILE A 846 -4.99 -29.87 -15.37
CA ILE A 846 -4.05 -29.48 -14.31
C ILE A 846 -2.74 -30.26 -14.45
N ASN A 847 -1.64 -29.52 -14.59
CA ASN A 847 -0.31 -30.10 -14.76
C ASN A 847 0.19 -30.79 -13.48
N GLU A 848 0.69 -32.02 -13.59
CA GLU A 848 1.27 -32.77 -12.47
C GLU A 848 2.46 -32.08 -11.80
N ASN A 849 3.20 -31.25 -12.55
CA ASN A 849 4.36 -30.55 -12.02
C ASN A 849 4.02 -29.41 -11.06
N ASP A 850 2.73 -29.04 -10.98
CA ASP A 850 2.22 -28.00 -10.09
C ASP A 850 1.41 -28.58 -8.92
N LEU A 851 1.23 -29.92 -8.89
CA LEU A 851 0.53 -30.65 -7.84
C LEU A 851 1.50 -31.32 -6.87
N ASP A 852 1.18 -31.26 -5.58
CA ASP A 852 1.91 -31.96 -4.53
C ASP A 852 1.41 -33.40 -4.34
N LEU A 853 0.13 -33.62 -4.63
CA LEU A 853 -0.48 -34.94 -4.58
C LEU A 853 -1.67 -35.06 -5.52
N ARG A 854 -1.59 -35.97 -6.49
CA ARG A 854 -2.77 -36.45 -7.22
C ARG A 854 -3.26 -37.76 -6.63
N LEU A 855 -4.47 -37.71 -6.07
CA LEU A 855 -5.11 -38.84 -5.43
C LEU A 855 -5.77 -39.72 -6.49
N THR A 856 -5.18 -40.90 -6.72
CA THR A 856 -5.61 -41.90 -7.71
C THR A 856 -5.81 -43.26 -7.04
N GLY A 857 -6.57 -44.16 -7.66
CA GLY A 857 -6.76 -45.52 -7.17
C GLY A 857 -7.78 -45.64 -6.04
N ASP A 858 -7.48 -46.47 -5.03
CA ASP A 858 -8.38 -46.77 -3.91
C ASP A 858 -8.57 -45.55 -2.98
N SER A 859 -9.78 -45.01 -2.96
CA SER A 859 -10.15 -43.86 -2.12
C SER A 859 -10.04 -44.14 -0.61
N GLY A 860 -10.06 -45.42 -0.21
CA GLY A 860 -9.79 -45.83 1.18
C GLY A 860 -8.39 -45.46 1.66
N ALA A 861 -7.41 -45.39 0.76
CA ALA A 861 -6.01 -45.09 1.06
C ALA A 861 -5.64 -43.60 0.96
N TRP A 862 -6.52 -42.75 0.39
CA TRP A 862 -6.21 -41.34 0.12
C TRP A 862 -5.92 -40.54 1.39
N THR A 863 -6.64 -40.79 2.48
CA THR A 863 -6.41 -40.12 3.77
C THR A 863 -4.99 -40.39 4.28
N THR A 864 -4.52 -41.64 4.17
CA THR A 864 -3.16 -42.02 4.58
C THR A 864 -2.10 -41.37 3.71
N GLN A 865 -2.29 -41.34 2.38
CA GLN A 865 -1.36 -40.68 1.46
C GLN A 865 -1.24 -39.18 1.75
N LEU A 866 -2.37 -38.52 2.03
CA LEU A 866 -2.38 -37.10 2.37
C LEU A 866 -1.71 -36.83 3.72
N LEU A 867 -2.00 -37.64 4.75
CA LEU A 867 -1.34 -37.51 6.06
C LEU A 867 0.18 -37.72 5.97
N GLU A 868 0.65 -38.65 5.14
CA GLU A 868 2.08 -38.87 4.91
C GLU A 868 2.73 -37.67 4.21
N ARG A 869 2.07 -37.06 3.21
CA ARG A 869 2.56 -35.83 2.57
C ARG A 869 2.57 -34.65 3.55
N ILE A 870 1.56 -34.53 4.40
CA ILE A 870 1.51 -33.53 5.48
C ILE A 870 2.71 -33.72 6.41
N LYS A 871 2.96 -34.96 6.89
CA LYS A 871 4.10 -35.29 7.73
C LYS A 871 5.42 -34.86 7.09
N GLN A 872 5.66 -35.28 5.85
CA GLN A 872 6.87 -34.92 5.11
C GLN A 872 7.04 -33.40 4.97
N THR A 873 5.94 -32.65 4.86
CA THR A 873 6.00 -31.19 4.74
C THR A 873 6.30 -30.52 6.08
N LEU A 874 5.63 -30.95 7.15
CA LEU A 874 5.82 -30.39 8.50
C LEU A 874 7.17 -30.79 9.13
N GLU A 875 7.76 -31.90 8.69
CA GLU A 875 9.11 -32.33 9.08
C GLU A 875 10.21 -31.85 8.12
N HIS A 876 9.87 -30.96 7.18
CA HIS A 876 10.77 -30.37 6.18
C HIS A 876 11.45 -31.36 5.20
N ASP A 877 10.98 -32.61 5.14
CA ASP A 877 11.39 -33.61 4.13
C ASP A 877 10.81 -33.32 2.73
N TYR A 878 9.82 -32.43 2.64
CA TYR A 878 9.17 -32.03 1.39
C TYR A 878 8.83 -30.53 1.38
N THR A 879 9.16 -29.86 0.28
CA THR A 879 8.75 -28.48 0.03
C THR A 879 7.65 -28.47 -1.04
N PRO A 880 6.50 -27.80 -0.80
CA PRO A 880 5.44 -27.70 -1.80
C PRO A 880 5.94 -27.12 -3.14
N ARG A 881 5.53 -27.72 -4.26
CA ARG A 881 6.12 -27.46 -5.59
C ARG A 881 6.01 -26.00 -5.99
N LEU A 882 4.81 -25.43 -5.91
CA LEU A 882 4.57 -24.04 -6.32
C LEU A 882 5.31 -23.04 -5.41
N TYR A 883 5.52 -23.39 -4.13
CA TYR A 883 6.32 -22.56 -3.24
C TYR A 883 7.78 -22.57 -3.68
N GLN A 884 8.33 -23.74 -4.00
CA GLN A 884 9.69 -23.90 -4.51
C GLN A 884 9.91 -23.14 -5.83
N GLN A 885 8.92 -23.13 -6.70
CA GLN A 885 8.95 -22.43 -8.00
C GLN A 885 8.78 -20.90 -7.86
N GLY A 886 8.32 -20.41 -6.71
CA GLY A 886 8.12 -18.99 -6.43
C GLY A 886 6.75 -18.44 -6.82
N ASN A 887 5.74 -19.30 -7.02
CA ASN A 887 4.36 -18.88 -7.23
C ASN A 887 3.67 -18.48 -5.91
N VAL A 888 4.28 -17.52 -5.20
CA VAL A 888 3.94 -17.13 -3.84
C VAL A 888 3.37 -15.71 -3.84
N ASP A 889 2.31 -15.47 -3.08
CA ASP A 889 1.77 -14.12 -2.89
C ASP A 889 1.15 -13.91 -1.49
N PHE A 890 0.97 -12.64 -1.12
CA PHE A 890 0.39 -12.23 0.16
C PHE A 890 -0.43 -10.95 -0.03
N GLN A 891 -1.72 -11.01 0.30
CA GLN A 891 -2.64 -9.90 0.10
C GLN A 891 -3.62 -9.83 1.27
N LEU A 892 -3.81 -8.63 1.81
CA LEU A 892 -4.79 -8.41 2.88
C LEU A 892 -6.11 -7.96 2.26
N THR A 893 -7.24 -8.55 2.69
CA THR A 893 -8.56 -8.02 2.34
C THR A 893 -8.79 -6.65 2.99
N ARG A 894 -9.56 -5.80 2.31
CA ARG A 894 -10.11 -4.56 2.82
C ARG A 894 -11.50 -4.73 3.44
N GLY A 895 -12.05 -5.94 3.37
CA GLY A 895 -13.42 -6.24 3.77
C GLY A 895 -14.46 -5.53 2.91
N PHE A 896 -15.70 -5.50 3.39
CA PHE A 896 -16.81 -4.91 2.65
C PHE A 896 -16.85 -3.37 2.71
N LEU A 897 -16.24 -2.77 3.75
CA LEU A 897 -16.24 -1.32 3.99
C LEU A 897 -14.88 -0.66 3.71
N GLY A 898 -13.87 -1.41 3.24
CA GLY A 898 -12.58 -0.81 2.97
C GLY A 898 -12.56 -0.01 1.67
N PHE A 899 -12.03 1.21 1.73
CA PHE A 899 -11.92 2.15 0.63
C PHE A 899 -10.59 2.91 0.72
N SER A 900 -10.00 3.32 -0.41
CA SER A 900 -8.79 4.15 -0.41
C SER A 900 -9.15 5.61 -0.16
N LEU A 901 -8.58 6.18 0.89
CA LEU A 901 -8.64 7.63 1.15
C LEU A 901 -7.37 8.27 0.64
#